data_AF-A0A9W4XUH4-F1
#
_entry.id   AF-A0A9W4XUH4-F1
#
_cell.length_a   1.000
_cell.length_b   1.000
_cell.length_c   1.000
_cell.angle_alpha   90.00
_cell.angle_beta   90.00
_cell.angle_gamma   90.00
#
_symmetry.space_group_name_H-M   'P 1'
#
loop_
_entity.id
_entity.type
_entity.pdbx_description
1 polymer ?
#
loop_
_entity_poly.entity_id
_entity_poly.type
_entity_poly.pdbx_seq_one_letter_code
_entity_poly.pdbx_strand_id
1 'polypeptide(L)'
;MTESATASRNGPRPLVNIVTPVGMLGYGLKEQETAQAIVDVYRNGALTAIVLDSGSTDSGPEKLALGTMSAPRSNYVKDLTHLLRLGKLYKVPVIFGSAGGDGSDDHVREMIKIIEEIAEEKGNEQYNIKTVAIFSNIDKNYVHEKLRNGAVSGCGAPVPPLNPEDIDLAPRICSQMGPEPFYDAMVANPGFDVIAGGRAYDPAPYVAYAAYATKTNFQDTMSEQKKKLFGAFTHMGKIMECGAACARPKSQGVTGIVYEDASFDLIPHDPASRCTPLSVSAHTLYEKTRPDILSGPGGWLDLTGTTYEQMADNRSVRCRGASFTFSRDAGKNYQIKLEGAKVQGYRAQYMGSYHDPILLDQIDLVLDRIKMYVNFQHHETRDTWEIDWHVYGRNTIEKTTGKPGEIFLIGEAIAPTQELANSLVATARVASVHIPYPGMKATAGAFAYGLGGKMEIPLGPCAEFCIYHLVDLEEGEERLALESSPETANGLYRQETYTIGRGAPPTPPLPNEQTSSESSPVVKPGKIFSIPHDDQPDPSTLPVPRTLGALASVVRSKNSGPFELTFDIMFQTDREYYMVKEAGFLTKANIAQLYELEEKEVVWSGFFDQALAWKATIPRRVRGRNQPNGGFMESDVHGSQKYMPLFDMALPESLVAQLEALR
;
A
#
# COMPACT_ATOMS: atom_id res chain seq x y z
N MET A 1 -36.39 -46.14 -0.21
CA MET A 1 -35.12 -46.84 -0.51
C MET A 1 -34.69 -46.33 -1.88
N THR A 2 -33.89 -45.28 -1.96
CA THR A 2 -32.45 -45.34 -1.74
C THR A 2 -31.94 -44.07 -1.06
N GLU A 3 -31.38 -44.23 0.13
CA GLU A 3 -30.57 -43.23 0.81
C GLU A 3 -29.28 -43.01 0.01
N SER A 4 -29.12 -41.78 -0.48
CA SER A 4 -27.83 -41.30 -0.98
C SER A 4 -26.97 -40.96 0.24
N ALA A 5 -25.90 -41.72 0.43
CA ALA A 5 -24.94 -41.58 1.50
C ALA A 5 -24.36 -40.15 1.53
N THR A 6 -24.80 -39.37 2.52
CA THR A 6 -24.09 -38.17 2.96
C THR A 6 -22.75 -38.59 3.54
N ALA A 7 -21.70 -38.54 2.71
CA ALA A 7 -20.33 -38.52 3.21
C ALA A 7 -20.22 -37.36 4.21
N SER A 8 -19.88 -37.67 5.47
CA SER A 8 -19.63 -36.64 6.48
C SER A 8 -18.48 -35.77 5.99
N ARG A 9 -18.76 -34.50 5.67
CA ARG A 9 -17.70 -33.51 5.47
C ARG A 9 -17.05 -33.30 6.84
N ASN A 10 -15.91 -33.93 7.08
CA ASN A 10 -15.12 -33.80 8.31
C ASN A 10 -14.41 -32.43 8.39
N GLY A 11 -15.16 -31.34 8.39
CA GLY A 11 -14.63 -29.98 8.53
C GLY A 11 -15.73 -28.96 8.82
N PRO A 12 -15.38 -27.79 9.38
CA PRO A 12 -16.35 -26.76 9.72
C PRO A 12 -17.09 -26.26 8.46
N ARG A 13 -18.34 -25.84 8.62
CA ARG A 13 -19.15 -25.38 7.49
C ARG A 13 -18.66 -24.02 6.96
N PRO A 14 -18.48 -23.86 5.63
CA PRO A 14 -18.21 -22.55 5.02
C PRO A 14 -19.36 -21.57 5.24
N LEU A 15 -19.02 -20.32 5.54
CA LEU A 15 -19.94 -19.21 5.77
C LEU A 15 -20.01 -18.24 4.59
N VAL A 16 -18.85 -17.84 4.07
CA VAL A 16 -18.71 -16.85 3.00
C VAL A 16 -17.44 -17.11 2.21
N ASN A 17 -17.50 -16.87 0.90
CA ASN A 17 -16.37 -16.89 -0.01
C ASN A 17 -16.11 -15.46 -0.52
N ILE A 18 -14.84 -15.07 -0.57
CA ILE A 18 -14.40 -13.84 -1.21
C ILE A 18 -13.33 -14.20 -2.25
N VAL A 19 -13.50 -13.71 -3.47
CA VAL A 19 -12.53 -13.87 -4.56
C VAL A 19 -11.91 -12.51 -4.84
N THR A 20 -10.60 -12.38 -4.61
CA THR A 20 -9.85 -11.16 -4.94
C THR A 20 -8.99 -11.42 -6.17
N PRO A 21 -9.32 -10.85 -7.33
CA PRO A 21 -8.58 -11.12 -8.57
C PRO A 21 -7.22 -10.43 -8.63
N VAL A 22 -7.09 -9.27 -7.99
CA VAL A 22 -5.86 -8.47 -7.93
C VAL A 22 -5.93 -7.56 -6.69
N GLY A 23 -4.79 -7.20 -6.09
CA GLY A 23 -4.74 -6.32 -4.92
C GLY A 23 -4.80 -4.82 -5.22
N MET A 24 -5.03 -4.42 -6.48
CA MET A 24 -5.18 -3.02 -6.87
C MET A 24 -5.91 -2.98 -8.21
N LEU A 25 -7.06 -2.32 -8.27
CA LEU A 25 -7.78 -2.10 -9.51
C LEU A 25 -6.93 -1.23 -10.46
N GLY A 26 -6.83 -1.63 -11.73
CA GLY A 26 -6.00 -0.98 -12.74
C GLY A 26 -4.59 -1.58 -12.91
N TYR A 27 -4.22 -2.60 -12.13
CA TYR A 27 -2.96 -3.31 -12.30
C TYR A 27 -3.04 -4.48 -13.29
N GLY A 28 -4.24 -4.82 -13.77
CA GLY A 28 -4.46 -5.94 -14.67
C GLY A 28 -4.75 -7.23 -13.92
N LEU A 29 -5.87 -7.87 -14.24
CA LEU A 29 -6.25 -9.18 -13.71
C LEU A 29 -6.26 -10.29 -14.77
N LYS A 30 -6.14 -11.54 -14.32
CA LYS A 30 -6.29 -12.72 -15.16
C LYS A 30 -7.72 -13.25 -15.07
N GLU A 31 -8.54 -12.93 -16.09
CA GLU A 31 -9.97 -13.22 -16.10
C GLU A 31 -10.28 -14.72 -15.95
N GLN A 32 -9.56 -15.58 -16.66
CA GLN A 32 -9.77 -17.04 -16.62
C GLN A 32 -9.47 -17.65 -15.24
N GLU A 33 -8.38 -17.22 -14.59
CA GLU A 33 -8.03 -17.68 -13.25
C GLU A 33 -9.07 -17.25 -12.22
N THR A 34 -9.59 -16.02 -12.35
CA THR A 34 -10.67 -15.50 -11.50
C THR A 34 -11.97 -16.27 -11.71
N ALA A 35 -12.34 -16.54 -12.96
CA ALA A 35 -13.51 -17.33 -13.32
C ALA A 35 -13.44 -18.74 -12.71
N GLN A 36 -12.28 -19.40 -12.81
CA GLN A 36 -12.07 -20.72 -12.22
C GLN A 36 -12.18 -20.69 -10.70
N ALA A 37 -11.60 -19.69 -10.03
CA ALA A 37 -11.69 -19.52 -8.59
C ALA A 37 -13.15 -19.38 -8.10
N ILE A 38 -13.99 -18.64 -8.84
CA ILE A 38 -15.43 -18.53 -8.55
C ILE A 38 -16.10 -19.89 -8.68
N VAL A 39 -15.84 -20.62 -9.77
CA VAL A 39 -16.41 -21.96 -10.01
C VAL A 39 -16.04 -22.96 -8.91
N ASP A 40 -14.80 -22.91 -8.43
CA ASP A 40 -14.30 -23.85 -7.42
C ASP A 40 -15.01 -23.67 -6.07
N VAL A 41 -15.22 -22.42 -5.64
CA VAL A 41 -15.91 -22.14 -4.37
C VAL A 41 -17.43 -22.27 -4.46
N TYR A 42 -18.02 -22.11 -5.64
CA TYR A 42 -19.47 -22.20 -5.83
C TYR A 42 -20.05 -23.53 -5.33
N ARG A 43 -19.26 -24.61 -5.40
CA ARG A 43 -19.64 -25.97 -4.96
C ARG A 43 -19.80 -26.12 -3.46
N ASN A 44 -19.31 -25.15 -2.67
CA ASN A 44 -19.38 -25.22 -1.22
C ASN A 44 -20.70 -24.65 -0.64
N GLY A 45 -21.49 -23.93 -1.46
CA GLY A 45 -22.82 -23.42 -1.13
C GLY A 45 -22.86 -22.11 -0.34
N ALA A 46 -21.71 -21.52 -0.01
CA ALA A 46 -21.64 -20.22 0.67
C ALA A 46 -21.80 -19.04 -0.31
N LEU A 47 -22.27 -17.89 0.19
CA LEU A 47 -22.37 -16.67 -0.60
C LEU A 47 -20.98 -16.22 -1.06
N THR A 48 -20.88 -15.76 -2.31
CA THR A 48 -19.61 -15.45 -2.97
C THR A 48 -19.66 -14.05 -3.57
N ALA A 49 -18.62 -13.24 -3.34
CA ALA A 49 -18.42 -11.96 -4.00
C ALA A 49 -17.00 -11.81 -4.54
N ILE A 50 -16.86 -10.92 -5.51
CA ILE A 50 -15.57 -10.39 -5.93
C ILE A 50 -15.30 -9.13 -5.11
N VAL A 51 -14.22 -9.10 -4.33
CA VAL A 51 -13.87 -7.97 -3.46
C VAL A 51 -12.43 -7.52 -3.70
N LEU A 52 -12.23 -6.21 -3.81
CA LEU A 52 -10.94 -5.55 -3.95
C LEU A 52 -10.89 -4.29 -3.06
N ASP A 53 -9.69 -3.86 -2.70
CA ASP A 53 -9.45 -2.49 -2.26
C ASP A 53 -8.18 -1.97 -2.92
N SER A 54 -8.13 -0.66 -3.14
CA SER A 54 -7.06 0.03 -3.87
C SER A 54 -6.33 1.08 -3.01
N GLY A 55 -6.54 1.08 -1.70
CA GLY A 55 -6.04 2.10 -0.80
C GLY A 55 -4.52 2.14 -0.78
N SER A 56 -3.92 3.30 -1.10
CA SER A 56 -2.48 3.47 -0.91
C SER A 56 -2.04 4.93 -0.73
N THR A 57 -1.20 5.20 0.27
CA THR A 57 -0.41 6.45 0.41
C THR A 57 1.03 6.29 -0.10
N ASP A 58 1.34 5.13 -0.63
CA ASP A 58 2.69 4.62 -0.78
C ASP A 58 3.44 5.29 -1.95
N SER A 59 2.68 5.69 -2.97
CA SER A 59 3.15 6.46 -4.13
C SER A 59 3.29 7.97 -3.87
N GLY A 60 3.02 8.43 -2.64
CA GLY A 60 3.08 9.84 -2.29
C GLY A 60 1.74 10.61 -2.44
N PRO A 61 1.78 11.94 -2.26
CA PRO A 61 0.60 12.79 -2.03
C PRO A 61 -0.14 13.26 -3.29
N GLU A 62 0.38 12.99 -4.48
CA GLU A 62 -0.09 13.64 -5.72
C GLU A 62 -1.57 13.42 -6.00
N LYS A 63 -2.13 12.24 -5.72
CA LYS A 63 -3.54 11.94 -5.99
C LYS A 63 -4.46 12.86 -5.19
N LEU A 64 -4.18 12.98 -3.90
CA LEU A 64 -4.93 13.84 -2.99
C LEU A 64 -4.77 15.32 -3.35
N ALA A 65 -3.58 15.77 -3.76
CA ALA A 65 -3.33 17.18 -4.08
C ALA A 65 -3.78 17.57 -5.50
N LEU A 66 -3.64 16.69 -6.49
CA LEU A 66 -3.77 17.01 -7.92
C LEU A 66 -4.97 16.31 -8.58
N GLY A 67 -5.54 15.29 -7.94
CA GLY A 67 -6.70 14.53 -8.47
C GLY A 67 -6.30 13.47 -9.50
N THR A 68 -5.01 13.12 -9.59
CA THR A 68 -4.53 12.05 -10.46
C THR A 68 -4.94 10.68 -9.92
N MET A 69 -5.00 9.66 -10.80
CA MET A 69 -5.28 8.28 -10.42
C MET A 69 -4.00 7.44 -10.35
N SER A 70 -4.05 6.31 -9.65
CA SER A 70 -2.90 5.40 -9.50
C SER A 70 -2.47 4.71 -10.79
N ALA A 71 -3.39 4.50 -11.71
CA ALA A 71 -3.13 3.91 -13.01
C ALA A 71 -3.73 4.78 -14.13
N PRO A 72 -3.27 4.63 -15.39
CA PRO A 72 -3.96 5.23 -16.52
C PRO A 72 -5.42 4.79 -16.58
N ARG A 73 -6.32 5.70 -16.97
CA ARG A 73 -7.77 5.43 -17.12
C ARG A 73 -8.06 4.14 -17.91
N SER A 74 -7.32 3.91 -18.99
CA SER A 74 -7.46 2.72 -19.84
C SER A 74 -7.30 1.40 -19.08
N ASN A 75 -6.51 1.38 -18.01
CA ASN A 75 -6.34 0.17 -17.20
C ASN A 75 -7.58 -0.11 -16.35
N TYR A 76 -8.19 0.94 -15.77
CA TYR A 76 -9.45 0.80 -15.03
C TYR A 76 -10.57 0.32 -15.96
N VAL A 77 -10.68 0.87 -17.16
CA VAL A 77 -11.65 0.41 -18.18
C VAL A 77 -11.45 -1.08 -18.46
N LYS A 78 -10.21 -1.52 -18.70
CA LYS A 78 -9.91 -2.94 -18.95
C LYS A 78 -10.34 -3.83 -17.79
N ASP A 79 -9.91 -3.51 -16.57
CA ASP A 79 -10.20 -4.36 -15.39
C ASP A 79 -11.70 -4.39 -15.07
N LEU A 80 -12.39 -3.23 -15.11
CA LEU A 80 -13.84 -3.15 -14.89
C LEU A 80 -14.61 -3.93 -15.95
N THR A 81 -14.20 -3.90 -17.22
CA THR A 81 -14.83 -4.73 -18.27
C THR A 81 -14.78 -6.22 -17.92
N HIS A 82 -13.65 -6.72 -17.41
CA HIS A 82 -13.54 -8.11 -16.97
C HIS A 82 -14.41 -8.38 -15.73
N LEU A 83 -14.37 -7.49 -14.74
CA LEU A 83 -15.13 -7.66 -13.49
C LEU A 83 -16.65 -7.65 -13.71
N LEU A 84 -17.17 -6.71 -14.50
CA LEU A 84 -18.60 -6.62 -14.82
C LEU A 84 -19.08 -7.86 -15.57
N ARG A 85 -18.27 -8.38 -16.49
CA ARG A 85 -18.58 -9.61 -17.23
C ARG A 85 -18.64 -10.81 -16.29
N LEU A 86 -17.65 -10.98 -15.42
CA LEU A 86 -17.60 -12.07 -14.44
C LEU A 86 -18.77 -11.97 -13.45
N GLY A 87 -19.03 -10.79 -12.91
CA GLY A 87 -20.14 -10.55 -11.98
C GLY A 87 -21.49 -10.91 -12.60
N LYS A 88 -21.73 -10.51 -13.86
CA LYS A 88 -22.94 -10.87 -14.61
C LYS A 88 -23.03 -12.38 -14.90
N LEU A 89 -21.94 -12.99 -15.37
CA LEU A 89 -21.90 -14.39 -15.76
C LEU A 89 -22.15 -15.33 -14.58
N TYR A 90 -21.51 -15.07 -13.44
CA TYR A 90 -21.58 -15.91 -12.25
C TYR A 90 -22.60 -15.44 -11.22
N LYS A 91 -23.27 -14.30 -11.45
CA LYS A 91 -24.24 -13.68 -10.54
C LYS A 91 -23.65 -13.42 -9.15
N VAL A 92 -22.42 -12.91 -9.14
CA VAL A 92 -21.70 -12.51 -7.92
C VAL A 92 -21.50 -11.00 -7.93
N PRO A 93 -21.71 -10.29 -6.81
CA PRO A 93 -21.48 -8.85 -6.79
C PRO A 93 -19.99 -8.53 -6.84
N VAL A 94 -19.67 -7.36 -7.41
CA VAL A 94 -18.32 -6.79 -7.45
C VAL A 94 -18.26 -5.61 -6.47
N ILE A 95 -17.38 -5.68 -5.49
CA ILE A 95 -17.23 -4.65 -4.46
C ILE A 95 -15.78 -4.17 -4.51
N PHE A 96 -15.57 -2.87 -4.66
CA PHE A 96 -14.24 -2.29 -4.55
C PHE A 96 -14.23 -1.02 -3.71
N GLY A 97 -13.21 -0.87 -2.87
CA GLY A 97 -12.93 0.34 -2.09
C GLY A 97 -11.80 1.16 -2.70
N SER A 98 -11.64 2.38 -2.17
CA SER A 98 -10.55 3.30 -2.50
C SER A 98 -10.40 3.55 -4.01
N ALA A 99 -11.52 3.86 -4.68
CA ALA A 99 -11.57 4.18 -6.10
C ALA A 99 -10.46 5.16 -6.54
N GLY A 100 -9.78 4.91 -7.66
CA GLY A 100 -8.64 5.71 -8.13
C GLY A 100 -7.34 5.59 -7.30
N GLY A 101 -7.43 4.98 -6.12
CA GLY A 101 -6.36 4.63 -5.20
C GLY A 101 -6.28 5.48 -3.93
N ASP A 102 -6.68 6.75 -4.01
CA ASP A 102 -6.89 7.59 -2.82
C ASP A 102 -8.34 7.60 -2.34
N GLY A 103 -9.28 7.14 -3.18
CA GLY A 103 -10.69 7.02 -2.83
C GLY A 103 -11.46 8.33 -2.79
N SER A 104 -10.98 9.40 -3.45
CA SER A 104 -11.73 10.66 -3.49
C SER A 104 -13.10 10.52 -4.16
N ASP A 105 -14.05 11.37 -3.77
CA ASP A 105 -15.40 11.40 -4.36
C ASP A 105 -15.39 11.61 -5.90
N ASP A 106 -14.39 12.32 -6.41
CA ASP A 106 -14.16 12.52 -7.85
C ASP A 106 -13.76 11.21 -8.53
N HIS A 107 -12.90 10.41 -7.90
CA HIS A 107 -12.50 9.12 -8.44
C HIS A 107 -13.61 8.08 -8.36
N VAL A 108 -14.44 8.10 -7.30
CA VAL A 108 -15.64 7.25 -7.25
C VAL A 108 -16.53 7.57 -8.45
N ARG A 109 -16.81 8.85 -8.72
CA ARG A 109 -17.59 9.29 -9.89
C ARG A 109 -16.96 8.86 -11.22
N GLU A 110 -15.64 8.94 -11.34
CA GLU A 110 -14.94 8.48 -12.53
C GLU A 110 -15.09 6.96 -12.74
N MET A 111 -15.07 6.15 -11.67
CA MET A 111 -15.34 4.71 -11.79
C MET A 111 -16.77 4.44 -12.23
N ILE A 112 -17.76 5.18 -11.72
CA ILE A 112 -19.16 5.08 -12.16
C ILE A 112 -19.26 5.41 -13.65
N LYS A 113 -18.65 6.51 -14.10
CA LYS A 113 -18.62 6.90 -15.50
C LYS A 113 -18.00 5.83 -16.40
N ILE A 114 -16.91 5.19 -15.97
CA ILE A 114 -16.31 4.07 -16.71
C ILE A 114 -17.30 2.89 -16.82
N ILE A 115 -18.04 2.57 -15.75
CA ILE A 115 -19.06 1.52 -15.78
C ILE A 115 -20.20 1.88 -16.75
N GLU A 116 -20.63 3.13 -16.78
CA GLU A 116 -21.62 3.65 -17.74
C GLU A 116 -21.14 3.48 -19.18
N GLU A 117 -19.92 3.95 -19.50
CA GLU A 117 -19.33 3.83 -20.83
C GLU A 117 -19.23 2.37 -21.28
N ILE A 118 -18.76 1.46 -20.41
CA ILE A 118 -18.70 0.02 -20.70
C ILE A 118 -20.10 -0.54 -20.98
N ALA A 119 -21.11 -0.13 -20.22
CA ALA A 119 -22.47 -0.62 -20.41
C ALA A 119 -23.14 -0.11 -21.69
N GLU A 120 -22.69 1.02 -22.23
CA GLU A 120 -23.17 1.57 -23.49
C GLU A 120 -22.57 0.90 -24.73
N GLU A 121 -21.38 0.28 -24.60
CA GLU A 121 -20.66 -0.40 -25.69
C GLU A 121 -21.53 -1.44 -26.42
N LYS A 122 -21.27 -1.59 -27.72
CA LYS A 122 -21.92 -2.59 -28.56
C LYS A 122 -21.59 -4.00 -28.06
N GLY A 123 -22.60 -4.83 -27.83
CA GLY A 123 -22.45 -6.19 -27.26
C GLY A 123 -22.69 -6.27 -25.75
N ASN A 124 -22.94 -5.13 -25.10
CA ASN A 124 -23.25 -5.02 -23.67
C ASN A 124 -24.70 -4.60 -23.41
N GLU A 125 -25.58 -4.68 -24.41
CA GLU A 125 -26.99 -4.27 -24.33
C GLU A 125 -27.76 -4.94 -23.18
N GLN A 126 -27.35 -6.15 -22.78
CA GLN A 126 -27.92 -6.95 -21.70
C GLN A 126 -27.60 -6.46 -20.29
N TYR A 127 -26.69 -5.49 -20.15
CA TYR A 127 -26.36 -4.94 -18.83
C TYR A 127 -27.52 -4.11 -18.28
N ASN A 128 -27.82 -4.38 -17.02
CA ASN A 128 -28.76 -3.67 -16.17
C ASN A 128 -28.18 -3.80 -14.76
N ILE A 129 -27.19 -2.96 -14.48
CA ILE A 129 -26.27 -3.09 -13.36
C ILE A 129 -26.75 -2.14 -12.27
N LYS A 130 -27.16 -2.69 -11.13
CA LYS A 130 -27.46 -1.90 -9.92
C LYS A 130 -26.15 -1.57 -9.21
N THR A 131 -25.71 -0.33 -9.37
CA THR A 131 -24.44 0.17 -8.82
C THR A 131 -24.70 1.10 -7.64
N VAL A 132 -23.97 0.92 -6.55
CA VAL A 132 -24.00 1.81 -5.38
C VAL A 132 -22.64 2.48 -5.25
N ALA A 133 -22.61 3.81 -5.22
CA ALA A 133 -21.42 4.61 -4.92
C ALA A 133 -21.43 5.00 -3.44
N ILE A 134 -20.30 4.91 -2.76
CA ILE A 134 -20.12 5.37 -1.37
C ILE A 134 -19.02 6.42 -1.35
N PHE A 135 -19.29 7.57 -0.75
CA PHE A 135 -18.42 8.75 -0.75
C PHE A 135 -17.71 8.96 0.59
N SER A 136 -16.46 9.39 0.54
CA SER A 136 -15.57 9.49 1.70
C SER A 136 -15.00 10.88 1.94
N ASN A 137 -15.24 11.84 1.06
CA ASN A 137 -14.78 13.19 1.29
C ASN A 137 -15.51 13.80 2.49
N ILE A 138 -14.74 14.40 3.39
CA ILE A 138 -15.24 15.05 4.59
C ILE A 138 -15.27 16.57 4.37
N ASP A 139 -16.35 17.20 4.83
CA ASP A 139 -16.50 18.64 4.75
C ASP A 139 -15.44 19.36 5.61
N LYS A 140 -14.85 20.43 5.08
CA LYS A 140 -13.80 21.17 5.79
C LYS A 140 -14.31 21.82 7.08
N ASN A 141 -15.56 22.26 7.13
CA ASN A 141 -16.12 22.87 8.34
C ASN A 141 -16.22 21.85 9.46
N TYR A 142 -16.57 20.60 9.13
CA TYR A 142 -16.57 19.49 10.08
C TYR A 142 -15.17 19.25 10.66
N VAL A 143 -14.13 19.22 9.81
CA VAL A 143 -12.74 19.04 10.28
C VAL A 143 -12.30 20.20 11.16
N HIS A 144 -12.60 21.44 10.77
CA HIS A 144 -12.35 22.64 11.58
C HIS A 144 -13.07 22.58 12.93
N GLU A 145 -14.31 22.09 12.98
CA GLU A 145 -15.07 21.93 14.22
C GLU A 145 -14.43 20.89 15.14
N LYS A 146 -14.14 19.68 14.64
CA LYS A 146 -13.47 18.65 15.41
C LYS A 146 -12.10 19.12 15.92
N LEU A 147 -11.35 19.86 15.11
CA LEU A 147 -10.07 20.44 15.53
C LEU A 147 -10.24 21.45 16.68
N ARG A 148 -11.20 22.37 16.58
CA ARG A 148 -11.52 23.33 17.66
C ARG A 148 -11.94 22.63 18.96
N ASN A 149 -12.65 21.52 18.85
CA ASN A 149 -13.13 20.74 19.99
C ASN A 149 -12.07 19.80 20.58
N GLY A 150 -10.85 19.78 20.03
CA GLY A 150 -9.77 18.90 20.50
C GLY A 150 -9.96 17.43 20.16
N ALA A 151 -10.83 17.11 19.19
CA ALA A 151 -11.19 15.76 18.77
C ALA A 151 -10.29 15.23 17.63
N VAL A 152 -9.16 15.87 17.36
CA VAL A 152 -8.23 15.52 16.27
C VAL A 152 -6.84 15.24 16.86
N SER A 153 -6.20 14.16 16.41
CA SER A 153 -4.85 13.78 16.82
C SER A 153 -4.02 13.29 15.62
N GLY A 154 -2.69 13.37 15.70
CA GLY A 154 -1.81 12.82 14.66
C GLY A 154 -1.93 11.29 14.58
N CYS A 155 -1.87 10.72 13.37
CA CYS A 155 -1.82 9.26 13.18
C CYS A 155 -0.41 8.72 13.50
N GLY A 156 -0.05 8.76 14.78
CA GLY A 156 1.28 8.44 15.30
C GLY A 156 2.05 9.69 15.75
N ALA A 157 2.99 9.49 16.67
CA ALA A 157 3.82 10.57 17.23
C ALA A 157 4.64 11.36 16.18
N PRO A 158 5.10 10.76 15.06
CA PRO A 158 5.85 11.51 14.05
C PRO A 158 5.03 12.54 13.25
N VAL A 159 3.70 12.44 13.27
CA VAL A 159 2.81 13.35 12.54
C VAL A 159 2.72 14.69 13.31
N PRO A 160 2.99 15.84 12.66
CA PRO A 160 2.85 17.14 13.30
C PRO A 160 1.39 17.44 13.65
N PRO A 161 1.11 18.31 14.64
CA PRO A 161 -0.26 18.76 14.90
C PRO A 161 -0.92 19.39 13.67
N LEU A 162 -2.21 19.11 13.47
CA LEU A 162 -2.96 19.67 12.35
C LEU A 162 -3.08 21.19 12.45
N ASN A 163 -2.59 21.90 11.44
CA ASN A 163 -2.79 23.35 11.30
C ASN A 163 -4.12 23.64 10.57
N PRO A 164 -4.96 24.56 11.05
CA PRO A 164 -6.17 24.99 10.32
C PRO A 164 -5.91 25.38 8.86
N GLU A 165 -4.78 25.99 8.55
CA GLU A 165 -4.42 26.36 7.17
C GLU A 165 -4.26 25.12 6.26
N ASP A 166 -3.80 23.98 6.79
CA ASP A 166 -3.69 22.74 6.03
C ASP A 166 -5.06 22.18 5.60
N ILE A 167 -6.10 22.43 6.40
CA ILE A 167 -7.50 22.09 6.08
C ILE A 167 -7.96 22.95 4.89
N ASP A 168 -7.64 24.24 4.92
CA ASP A 168 -8.06 25.19 3.90
C ASP A 168 -7.33 24.97 2.57
N LEU A 169 -6.04 24.64 2.61
CA LEU A 169 -5.20 24.41 1.43
C LEU A 169 -5.40 23.04 0.79
N ALA A 170 -5.86 22.03 1.53
CA ALA A 170 -6.16 20.71 0.94
C ALA A 170 -7.35 20.83 -0.04
N PRO A 171 -7.23 20.43 -1.32
CA PRO A 171 -8.35 20.53 -2.26
C PRO A 171 -9.46 19.52 -1.92
N ARG A 172 -9.11 18.45 -1.21
CA ARG A 172 -10.02 17.40 -0.72
C ARG A 172 -9.43 16.77 0.53
N ILE A 173 -10.32 16.29 1.40
CA ILE A 173 -9.96 15.56 2.62
C ILE A 173 -10.73 14.25 2.57
N CYS A 174 -10.01 13.13 2.41
CA CYS A 174 -10.62 11.82 2.34
C CYS A 174 -10.58 11.16 3.73
N SER A 175 -11.66 10.52 4.14
CA SER A 175 -11.70 9.71 5.34
C SER A 175 -11.48 8.24 4.99
N GLN A 176 -10.53 7.58 5.65
CA GLN A 176 -10.41 6.14 5.65
C GLN A 176 -11.54 5.52 6.50
N MET A 177 -12.66 5.20 5.83
CA MET A 177 -13.85 4.67 6.48
C MET A 177 -13.68 3.21 6.94
N GLY A 178 -14.46 2.82 7.95
CA GLY A 178 -14.57 1.44 8.39
C GLY A 178 -15.49 0.59 7.51
N PRO A 179 -15.78 -0.66 7.93
CA PRO A 179 -16.69 -1.56 7.22
C PRO A 179 -18.16 -1.13 7.28
N GLU A 180 -18.54 -0.26 8.23
CA GLU A 180 -19.93 0.07 8.51
C GLU A 180 -20.66 0.71 7.32
N PRO A 181 -20.10 1.71 6.59
CA PRO A 181 -20.79 2.30 5.45
C PRO A 181 -21.02 1.31 4.30
N PHE A 182 -20.08 0.39 4.07
CA PHE A 182 -20.25 -0.69 3.09
C PHE A 182 -21.35 -1.65 3.52
N TYR A 183 -21.39 -2.03 4.80
CA TYR A 183 -22.44 -2.90 5.33
C TYR A 183 -23.82 -2.26 5.20
N ASP A 184 -23.95 -0.98 5.58
CA ASP A 184 -25.18 -0.21 5.47
C ASP A 184 -25.64 -0.11 4.01
N ALA A 185 -24.72 0.13 3.07
CA ALA A 185 -25.03 0.16 1.64
C ALA A 185 -25.61 -1.17 1.14
N MET A 186 -25.02 -2.31 1.56
CA MET A 186 -25.48 -3.65 1.19
C MET A 186 -26.87 -3.95 1.74
N VAL A 187 -27.13 -3.57 3.00
CA VAL A 187 -28.44 -3.76 3.65
C VAL A 187 -29.51 -2.88 3.01
N ALA A 188 -29.21 -1.62 2.73
CA ALA A 188 -30.14 -0.67 2.13
C ALA A 188 -30.46 -0.98 0.66
N ASN A 189 -29.53 -1.62 -0.06
CA ASN A 189 -29.63 -1.89 -1.49
C ASN A 189 -29.57 -3.39 -1.82
N PRO A 190 -30.51 -4.22 -1.36
CA PRO A 190 -30.49 -5.65 -1.66
C PRO A 190 -30.47 -5.90 -3.18
N GLY A 191 -29.73 -6.93 -3.60
CA GLY A 191 -29.54 -7.28 -5.02
C GLY A 191 -28.68 -6.29 -5.80
N PHE A 192 -27.77 -5.56 -5.15
CA PHE A 192 -26.75 -4.77 -5.83
C PHE A 192 -25.83 -5.68 -6.67
N ASP A 193 -25.39 -5.18 -7.82
CA ASP A 193 -24.41 -5.84 -8.68
C ASP A 193 -23.00 -5.30 -8.42
N VAL A 194 -22.89 -3.99 -8.16
CA VAL A 194 -21.60 -3.31 -7.94
C VAL A 194 -21.67 -2.37 -6.74
N ILE A 195 -20.62 -2.35 -5.91
CA ILE A 195 -20.35 -1.27 -4.96
C ILE A 195 -19.00 -0.64 -5.30
N ALA A 196 -19.01 0.68 -5.52
CA ALA A 196 -17.84 1.51 -5.73
C ALA A 196 -17.65 2.44 -4.53
N GLY A 197 -16.70 2.12 -3.66
CA GLY A 197 -16.42 2.88 -2.45
C GLY A 197 -15.26 3.88 -2.61
N GLY A 198 -15.40 5.00 -1.92
CA GLY A 198 -14.32 5.95 -1.68
C GLY A 198 -13.26 5.39 -0.73
N ARG A 199 -12.48 6.26 -0.10
CA ARG A 199 -11.34 5.90 0.73
C ARG A 199 -11.77 4.97 1.87
N ALA A 200 -11.22 3.78 1.90
CA ALA A 200 -11.59 2.74 2.87
C ALA A 200 -10.35 2.26 3.62
N TYR A 201 -10.55 1.80 4.85
CA TYR A 201 -9.56 0.92 5.47
C TYR A 201 -9.52 -0.35 4.66
N ASP A 202 -8.34 -0.78 4.24
CA ASP A 202 -8.20 -1.76 3.17
C ASP A 202 -8.98 -3.09 3.43
N PRO A 203 -9.08 -3.63 4.67
CA PRO A 203 -9.94 -4.77 4.99
C PRO A 203 -11.45 -4.47 5.01
N ALA A 204 -11.89 -3.21 5.07
CA ALA A 204 -13.27 -2.82 5.32
C ALA A 204 -14.28 -3.40 4.31
N PRO A 205 -14.05 -3.38 2.99
CA PRO A 205 -14.98 -3.99 2.03
C PRO A 205 -15.13 -5.50 2.25
N TYR A 206 -14.06 -6.18 2.66
CA TYR A 206 -14.03 -7.62 2.97
C TYR A 206 -14.84 -7.93 4.22
N VAL A 207 -14.60 -7.16 5.29
CA VAL A 207 -15.28 -7.30 6.58
C VAL A 207 -16.78 -7.03 6.42
N ALA A 208 -17.12 -5.97 5.69
CA ALA A 208 -18.51 -5.59 5.43
C ALA A 208 -19.27 -6.70 4.68
N TYR A 209 -18.70 -7.24 3.59
CA TYR A 209 -19.34 -8.31 2.85
C TYR A 209 -19.46 -9.60 3.66
N ALA A 210 -18.42 -9.97 4.42
CA ALA A 210 -18.47 -11.14 5.28
C ALA A 210 -19.53 -10.99 6.38
N ALA A 211 -19.63 -9.82 7.01
CA ALA A 211 -20.66 -9.51 8.00
C ALA A 211 -22.08 -9.57 7.38
N TYR A 212 -22.26 -8.97 6.20
CA TYR A 212 -23.53 -9.01 5.46
C TYR A 212 -23.95 -10.43 5.09
N ALA A 213 -23.05 -11.20 4.47
CA ALA A 213 -23.30 -12.57 4.03
C ALA A 213 -23.65 -13.52 5.18
N THR A 214 -23.03 -13.30 6.35
CA THR A 214 -23.24 -14.12 7.56
C THR A 214 -24.34 -13.59 8.46
N LYS A 215 -24.95 -12.45 8.12
CA LYS A 215 -25.92 -11.73 8.97
C LYS A 215 -25.37 -11.39 10.36
N THR A 216 -24.07 -11.15 10.43
CA THR A 216 -23.39 -10.69 11.64
C THR A 216 -23.51 -9.18 11.71
N ASN A 217 -24.23 -8.66 12.72
CA ASN A 217 -24.36 -7.21 12.93
C ASN A 217 -23.20 -6.65 13.77
N PHE A 218 -23.00 -5.33 13.66
CA PHE A 218 -22.01 -4.55 14.40
C PHE A 218 -22.48 -4.08 15.78
N GLN A 219 -23.70 -4.45 16.20
CA GLN A 219 -24.30 -3.98 17.46
C GLN A 219 -23.88 -4.80 18.68
N ASP A 220 -23.90 -6.13 18.59
CA ASP A 220 -23.39 -6.98 19.67
C ASP A 220 -21.93 -7.31 19.38
N THR A 221 -21.04 -6.66 20.14
CA THR A 221 -19.58 -6.68 19.99
C THR A 221 -18.88 -7.51 21.07
N MET A 222 -19.59 -7.79 22.18
CA MET A 222 -19.00 -8.37 23.39
C MET A 222 -18.93 -9.90 23.38
N SER A 223 -19.70 -10.59 22.54
CA SER A 223 -19.65 -12.06 22.50
C SER A 223 -18.33 -12.58 21.91
N GLU A 224 -17.70 -13.52 22.61
CA GLU A 224 -16.41 -14.09 22.20
C GLU A 224 -16.44 -14.71 20.80
N GLN A 225 -17.57 -15.30 20.41
CA GLN A 225 -17.74 -15.83 19.06
C GLN A 225 -17.68 -14.72 18.01
N LYS A 226 -18.27 -13.55 18.26
CA LYS A 226 -18.24 -12.44 17.32
C LYS A 226 -16.88 -11.77 17.25
N LYS A 227 -16.19 -11.60 18.38
CA LYS A 227 -14.80 -11.10 18.39
C LYS A 227 -13.90 -11.97 17.52
N LYS A 228 -14.02 -13.30 17.62
CA LYS A 228 -13.30 -14.24 16.77
C LYS A 228 -13.72 -14.14 15.31
N LEU A 229 -15.03 -14.02 15.04
CA LEU A 229 -15.55 -13.95 13.67
C LEU A 229 -15.10 -12.66 12.96
N PHE A 230 -15.22 -11.50 13.61
CA PHE A 230 -14.66 -10.24 13.11
C PHE A 230 -13.13 -10.29 13.03
N GLY A 231 -12.46 -10.97 13.96
CA GLY A 231 -11.04 -11.26 13.87
C GLY A 231 -10.67 -12.01 12.59
N ALA A 232 -11.43 -13.05 12.25
CA ALA A 232 -11.26 -13.82 11.02
C ALA A 232 -11.54 -12.98 9.77
N PHE A 233 -12.63 -12.22 9.76
CA PHE A 233 -12.99 -11.34 8.65
C PHE A 233 -11.90 -10.29 8.38
N THR A 234 -11.42 -9.61 9.42
CA THR A 234 -10.42 -8.55 9.31
C THR A 234 -9.04 -9.12 8.97
N HIS A 235 -8.66 -10.27 9.54
CA HIS A 235 -7.37 -10.91 9.21
C HIS A 235 -7.34 -11.44 7.77
N MET A 236 -8.43 -12.05 7.31
CA MET A 236 -8.58 -12.44 5.90
C MET A 236 -8.49 -11.22 4.98
N GLY A 237 -9.27 -10.16 5.27
CA GLY A 237 -9.22 -8.91 4.51
C GLY A 237 -7.83 -8.30 4.47
N LYS A 238 -7.13 -8.22 5.61
CA LYS A 238 -5.76 -7.68 5.72
C LYS A 238 -4.76 -8.40 4.81
N ILE A 239 -4.93 -9.71 4.61
CA ILE A 239 -4.05 -10.47 3.73
C ILE A 239 -4.47 -10.31 2.27
N MET A 240 -5.78 -10.36 2.01
CA MET A 240 -6.33 -10.37 0.66
C MET A 240 -6.36 -8.99 -0.01
N GLU A 241 -6.30 -7.89 0.74
CA GLU A 241 -6.24 -6.51 0.18
C GLU A 241 -5.08 -6.34 -0.81
N CYS A 242 -3.95 -7.04 -0.57
CA CYS A 242 -2.79 -7.05 -1.46
C CYS A 242 -2.84 -8.17 -2.52
N GLY A 243 -3.98 -8.85 -2.67
CA GLY A 243 -4.13 -10.04 -3.51
C GLY A 243 -3.27 -11.21 -3.03
N ALA A 244 -2.77 -12.03 -3.94
CA ALA A 244 -1.88 -13.16 -3.65
C ALA A 244 -0.40 -12.76 -3.46
N ALA A 245 -0.12 -11.56 -2.94
CA ALA A 245 1.24 -11.12 -2.64
C ALA A 245 1.95 -12.04 -1.62
N CYS A 246 1.19 -12.73 -0.76
CA CYS A 246 1.69 -13.73 0.17
C CYS A 246 2.04 -15.08 -0.49
N ALA A 247 1.66 -15.33 -1.74
CA ALA A 247 1.92 -16.61 -2.41
C ALA A 247 3.38 -16.74 -2.89
N ARG A 248 3.81 -17.98 -3.16
CA ARG A 248 5.13 -18.34 -3.69
C ARG A 248 4.98 -19.32 -4.87
N PRO A 249 5.45 -18.98 -6.08
CA PRO A 249 5.86 -17.63 -6.52
C PRO A 249 4.77 -16.57 -6.30
N LYS A 250 5.15 -15.29 -6.28
CA LYS A 250 4.18 -14.20 -6.10
C LYS A 250 3.17 -14.22 -7.26
N SER A 251 1.89 -14.17 -6.94
CA SER A 251 0.79 -14.11 -7.93
C SER A 251 -0.19 -12.99 -7.58
N GLN A 252 -1.22 -12.82 -8.41
CA GLN A 252 -2.16 -11.69 -8.30
C GLN A 252 -3.40 -12.02 -7.48
N GLY A 253 -4.10 -13.10 -7.80
CA GLY A 253 -5.42 -13.39 -7.24
C GLY A 253 -5.42 -14.44 -6.14
N VAL A 254 -6.28 -14.25 -5.14
CA VAL A 254 -6.46 -15.12 -3.98
C VAL A 254 -7.94 -15.25 -3.62
N THR A 255 -8.33 -16.45 -3.20
CA THR A 255 -9.65 -16.75 -2.65
C THR A 255 -9.55 -16.93 -1.13
N GLY A 256 -10.48 -16.32 -0.41
CA GLY A 256 -10.73 -16.51 1.02
C GLY A 256 -12.01 -17.28 1.27
N ILE A 257 -11.98 -18.27 2.16
CA ILE A 257 -13.18 -19.00 2.61
C ILE A 257 -13.23 -18.93 4.14
N VAL A 258 -14.25 -18.28 4.71
CA VAL A 258 -14.43 -18.21 6.17
C VAL A 258 -15.37 -19.31 6.64
N TYR A 259 -15.08 -19.89 7.81
CA TYR A 259 -15.81 -21.01 8.40
C TYR A 259 -16.50 -20.63 9.72
N GLU A 260 -17.46 -21.46 10.15
CA GLU A 260 -18.27 -21.23 11.37
C GLU A 260 -17.47 -21.20 12.67
N ASP A 261 -16.30 -21.85 12.69
CA ASP A 261 -15.37 -21.86 13.82
C ASP A 261 -14.41 -20.65 13.84
N ALA A 262 -14.70 -19.62 13.02
CA ALA A 262 -13.88 -18.42 12.84
C ALA A 262 -12.44 -18.71 12.34
N SER A 263 -12.28 -19.79 11.59
CA SER A 263 -11.10 -19.99 10.74
C SER A 263 -11.35 -19.52 9.31
N PHE A 264 -10.28 -19.33 8.55
CA PHE A 264 -10.39 -19.10 7.10
C PHE A 264 -9.26 -19.73 6.32
N ASP A 265 -9.54 -20.10 5.06
CA ASP A 265 -8.57 -20.62 4.11
C ASP A 265 -8.18 -19.54 3.10
N LEU A 266 -6.89 -19.51 2.73
CA LEU A 266 -6.37 -18.71 1.64
C LEU A 266 -5.86 -19.62 0.52
N ILE A 267 -6.34 -19.38 -0.70
CA ILE A 267 -6.08 -20.20 -1.88
C ILE A 267 -5.63 -19.31 -3.03
N PRO A 268 -4.36 -19.39 -3.49
CA PRO A 268 -3.92 -18.60 -4.64
C PRO A 268 -4.60 -19.11 -5.93
N HIS A 269 -4.98 -18.19 -6.80
CA HIS A 269 -5.63 -18.55 -8.08
C HIS A 269 -4.65 -19.22 -9.04
N ASP A 270 -3.40 -18.76 -9.08
CA ASP A 270 -2.38 -19.30 -9.97
C ASP A 270 -2.03 -20.75 -9.57
N PRO A 271 -2.24 -21.75 -10.45
CA PRO A 271 -1.95 -23.16 -10.17
C PRO A 271 -0.49 -23.45 -9.82
N ALA A 272 0.45 -22.62 -10.29
CA ALA A 272 1.88 -22.76 -9.99
C ALA A 272 2.28 -22.12 -8.65
N SER A 273 1.37 -21.40 -8.01
CA SER A 273 1.61 -20.74 -6.73
C SER A 273 1.02 -21.52 -5.56
N ARG A 274 1.67 -21.38 -4.38
CA ARG A 274 1.17 -21.84 -3.09
C ARG A 274 1.31 -20.77 -2.01
N CYS A 275 0.39 -20.74 -1.07
CA CYS A 275 0.56 -20.07 0.22
C CYS A 275 1.26 -21.04 1.19
N THR A 276 2.18 -20.53 2.01
CA THR A 276 2.80 -21.30 3.10
C THR A 276 2.50 -20.63 4.45
N PRO A 277 2.53 -21.37 5.57
CA PRO A 277 2.34 -20.78 6.90
C PRO A 277 3.22 -19.55 7.15
N LEU A 278 4.49 -19.64 6.77
CA LEU A 278 5.46 -18.54 6.90
C LEU A 278 5.11 -17.37 5.97
N SER A 279 4.73 -17.62 4.72
CA SER A 279 4.47 -16.53 3.77
C SER A 279 3.18 -15.75 4.07
N VAL A 280 2.19 -16.43 4.64
CA VAL A 280 0.91 -15.84 5.06
C VAL A 280 1.07 -15.06 6.36
N SER A 281 1.70 -15.65 7.39
CA SER A 281 2.00 -14.95 8.63
C SER A 281 2.89 -13.73 8.39
N ALA A 282 3.90 -13.84 7.52
CA ALA A 282 4.80 -12.74 7.15
C ALA A 282 4.11 -11.55 6.48
N HIS A 283 2.92 -11.76 5.92
CA HIS A 283 2.15 -10.71 5.27
C HIS A 283 1.44 -9.78 6.27
N THR A 284 1.26 -10.22 7.52
CA THR A 284 0.72 -9.36 8.60
C THR A 284 1.66 -8.21 8.98
N LEU A 285 2.97 -8.38 8.75
CA LEU A 285 3.97 -7.34 8.98
C LEU A 285 3.96 -6.24 7.91
N TYR A 286 3.41 -6.54 6.73
CA TYR A 286 3.53 -5.70 5.54
C TYR A 286 2.75 -4.39 5.72
N GLU A 287 3.46 -3.26 5.58
CA GLU A 287 2.91 -1.89 5.64
C GLU A 287 2.17 -1.56 6.96
N LYS A 288 2.61 -2.15 8.08
CA LYS A 288 2.06 -1.87 9.42
C LYS A 288 3.13 -1.40 10.38
N THR A 289 2.75 -0.57 11.35
CA THR A 289 3.65 -0.07 12.40
C THR A 289 4.11 -1.19 13.35
N ARG A 290 3.23 -2.16 13.61
CA ARG A 290 3.51 -3.38 14.38
C ARG A 290 2.82 -4.59 13.74
N PRO A 291 3.26 -5.83 14.00
CA PRO A 291 2.77 -7.01 13.28
C PRO A 291 1.66 -7.78 14.02
N ASP A 292 1.47 -7.50 15.31
CA ASP A 292 0.67 -8.30 16.24
C ASP A 292 -0.66 -7.64 16.63
N ILE A 293 -0.70 -6.31 16.81
CA ILE A 293 -1.93 -5.56 17.09
C ILE A 293 -2.12 -4.49 16.01
N LEU A 294 -3.07 -4.72 15.10
CA LEU A 294 -3.32 -3.82 13.97
C LEU A 294 -4.54 -2.95 14.25
N SER A 295 -4.31 -1.67 14.54
CA SER A 295 -5.38 -0.69 14.70
C SER A 295 -6.04 -0.35 13.36
N GLY A 296 -7.35 -0.13 13.39
CA GLY A 296 -8.14 0.34 12.25
C GLY A 296 -9.41 1.03 12.74
N PRO A 297 -10.26 1.52 11.83
CA PRO A 297 -11.54 2.10 12.21
C PRO A 297 -12.36 1.14 13.09
N GLY A 298 -12.88 1.66 14.19
CA GLY A 298 -13.75 0.92 15.11
C GLY A 298 -13.07 -0.05 16.07
N GLY A 299 -11.73 -0.19 16.07
CA GLY A 299 -11.06 -1.09 17.00
C GLY A 299 -9.64 -1.52 16.59
N TRP A 300 -9.29 -2.75 16.94
CA TRP A 300 -8.03 -3.36 16.51
C TRP A 300 -8.14 -4.86 16.35
N LEU A 301 -7.37 -5.38 15.40
CA LEU A 301 -7.15 -6.79 15.16
C LEU A 301 -5.98 -7.28 16.02
N ASP A 302 -6.22 -8.30 16.83
CA ASP A 302 -5.21 -9.00 17.62
C ASP A 302 -4.82 -10.31 16.93
N LEU A 303 -3.53 -10.43 16.61
CA LEU A 303 -2.91 -11.55 15.93
C LEU A 303 -1.99 -12.37 16.85
N THR A 304 -1.90 -12.04 18.13
CA THR A 304 -0.96 -12.71 19.07
C THR A 304 -1.29 -14.20 19.26
N GLY A 305 -2.56 -14.58 19.12
CA GLY A 305 -3.04 -15.96 19.22
C GLY A 305 -3.14 -16.72 17.90
N THR A 306 -2.61 -16.18 16.79
CA THR A 306 -2.85 -16.78 15.47
C THR A 306 -1.98 -18.01 15.19
N THR A 307 -2.55 -18.93 14.42
CA THR A 307 -1.86 -20.12 13.91
C THR A 307 -2.14 -20.30 12.42
N TYR A 308 -1.16 -20.84 11.69
CA TYR A 308 -1.19 -21.02 10.25
C TYR A 308 -0.88 -22.48 9.91
N GLU A 309 -1.81 -23.17 9.28
CA GLU A 309 -1.72 -24.60 8.98
C GLU A 309 -1.68 -24.81 7.46
N GLN A 310 -0.68 -25.55 6.97
CA GLN A 310 -0.65 -25.95 5.56
C GLN A 310 -1.71 -27.01 5.31
N MET A 311 -2.56 -26.76 4.31
CA MET A 311 -3.63 -27.69 3.93
C MET A 311 -3.11 -28.87 3.10
N ALA A 312 -3.89 -29.94 3.02
CA ALA A 312 -3.53 -31.20 2.35
C ALA A 312 -3.25 -31.07 0.84
N ASP A 313 -3.74 -30.00 0.19
CA ASP A 313 -3.46 -29.71 -1.21
C ASP A 313 -2.06 -29.10 -1.44
N ASN A 314 -1.32 -28.82 -0.36
CA ASN A 314 0.00 -28.17 -0.36
C ASN A 314 0.03 -26.82 -1.10
N ARG A 315 -1.13 -26.18 -1.23
CA ARG A 315 -1.32 -24.87 -1.90
C ARG A 315 -2.01 -23.86 -1.01
N SER A 316 -2.93 -24.35 -0.18
CA SER A 316 -3.78 -23.53 0.67
C SER A 316 -3.27 -23.50 2.11
N VAL A 317 -3.55 -22.40 2.81
CA VAL A 317 -3.23 -22.24 4.23
C VAL A 317 -4.49 -21.90 5.00
N ARG A 318 -4.72 -22.60 6.11
CA ARG A 318 -5.76 -22.27 7.07
C ARG A 318 -5.21 -21.40 8.18
N CYS A 319 -5.90 -20.30 8.44
CA CYS A 319 -5.59 -19.34 9.49
C CYS A 319 -6.63 -19.42 10.61
N ARG A 320 -6.18 -19.33 11.87
CA ARG A 320 -7.04 -19.38 13.07
C ARG A 320 -6.54 -18.40 14.13
N GLY A 321 -7.36 -18.13 15.14
CA GLY A 321 -6.93 -17.51 16.39
C GLY A 321 -6.87 -15.98 16.41
N ALA A 322 -7.25 -15.32 15.31
CA ALA A 322 -7.38 -13.87 15.28
C ALA A 322 -8.63 -13.42 16.08
N SER A 323 -8.55 -12.27 16.73
CA SER A 323 -9.65 -11.66 17.47
C SER A 323 -9.73 -10.17 17.17
N PHE A 324 -10.94 -9.61 17.09
CA PHE A 324 -11.13 -8.17 16.95
C PHE A 324 -11.69 -7.59 18.26
N THR A 325 -11.10 -6.49 18.73
CA THR A 325 -11.60 -5.73 19.87
C THR A 325 -12.16 -4.41 19.38
N PHE A 326 -13.44 -4.15 19.64
CA PHE A 326 -14.08 -2.89 19.28
C PHE A 326 -13.67 -1.77 20.22
N SER A 327 -13.52 -0.55 19.70
CA SER A 327 -13.14 0.63 20.50
C SER A 327 -14.13 0.87 21.64
N ARG A 328 -15.43 0.76 21.36
CA ARG A 328 -16.51 0.92 22.35
C ARG A 328 -16.40 -0.06 23.53
N ASP A 329 -16.01 -1.31 23.27
CA ASP A 329 -15.85 -2.34 24.30
C ASP A 329 -14.67 -2.05 25.22
N ALA A 330 -13.70 -1.26 24.73
CA ALA A 330 -12.53 -0.82 25.47
C ALA A 330 -12.70 0.59 26.07
N GLY A 331 -13.90 1.18 26.03
CA GLY A 331 -14.16 2.54 26.52
C GLY A 331 -13.44 3.63 25.72
N LYS A 332 -13.18 3.40 24.44
CA LYS A 332 -12.55 4.35 23.51
C LYS A 332 -13.55 4.83 22.46
N ASN A 333 -13.36 6.07 22.01
CA ASN A 333 -14.12 6.61 20.88
C ASN A 333 -13.82 5.82 19.60
N TYR A 334 -14.81 5.74 18.70
CA TYR A 334 -14.54 5.30 17.33
C TYR A 334 -13.68 6.38 16.66
N GLN A 335 -12.62 5.97 15.97
CA GLN A 335 -11.77 6.90 15.24
C GLN A 335 -11.69 6.51 13.77
N ILE A 336 -11.71 7.52 12.91
CA ILE A 336 -11.38 7.40 11.48
C ILE A 336 -10.12 8.20 11.19
N LYS A 337 -9.41 7.83 10.12
CA LYS A 337 -8.23 8.57 9.67
C LYS A 337 -8.61 9.52 8.54
N LEU A 338 -8.22 10.77 8.64
CA LEU A 338 -8.28 11.78 7.59
C LEU A 338 -6.95 11.86 6.86
N GLU A 339 -7.03 11.90 5.53
CA GLU A 339 -5.91 12.04 4.63
C GLU A 339 -6.15 13.22 3.67
N GLY A 340 -5.14 14.07 3.52
CA GLY A 340 -5.19 15.26 2.68
C GLY A 340 -3.80 15.72 2.31
N ALA A 341 -3.70 16.36 1.15
CA ALA A 341 -2.46 16.88 0.62
C ALA A 341 -2.66 18.25 0.00
N LYS A 342 -1.61 19.07 -0.05
CA LYS A 342 -1.62 20.41 -0.64
C LYS A 342 -0.53 20.52 -1.70
N VAL A 343 -0.65 21.56 -2.54
CA VAL A 343 0.45 22.01 -3.40
C VAL A 343 1.27 23.03 -2.63
N GLN A 344 2.53 22.72 -2.31
CA GLN A 344 3.42 23.61 -1.57
C GLN A 344 4.12 24.63 -2.48
N GLY A 345 4.24 24.32 -3.77
CA GLY A 345 4.92 25.17 -4.76
C GLY A 345 5.09 24.43 -6.08
N TYR A 346 6.08 24.83 -6.87
CA TYR A 346 6.44 24.23 -8.15
C TYR A 346 7.90 23.81 -8.13
N ARG A 347 8.19 22.67 -8.74
CA ARG A 347 9.54 22.10 -8.78
C ARG A 347 10.15 22.13 -10.15
N ALA A 348 11.47 22.22 -10.16
CA ALA A 348 12.28 21.93 -11.33
C ALA A 348 13.57 21.24 -10.88
N GLN A 349 14.20 20.52 -11.80
CA GLN A 349 15.50 19.91 -11.54
C GLN A 349 16.45 20.01 -12.73
N TYR A 350 17.74 19.87 -12.46
CA TYR A 350 18.77 19.54 -13.45
C TYR A 350 19.62 18.40 -12.93
N MET A 351 20.28 17.67 -13.82
CA MET A 351 21.07 16.50 -13.43
C MET A 351 22.32 16.33 -14.29
N GLY A 352 23.35 15.74 -13.69
CA GLY A 352 24.63 15.49 -14.33
C GLY A 352 25.60 14.81 -13.36
N SER A 353 26.87 14.68 -13.76
CA SER A 353 27.89 14.02 -12.96
C SER A 353 29.19 14.81 -12.88
N TYR A 354 29.94 14.53 -11.81
CA TYR A 354 31.32 14.97 -11.64
C TYR A 354 32.24 13.76 -11.49
N HIS A 355 33.38 13.83 -12.16
CA HIS A 355 34.44 12.81 -12.08
C HIS A 355 35.82 13.42 -11.75
N ASP A 356 35.93 14.75 -11.65
CA ASP A 356 37.20 15.40 -11.32
C ASP A 356 37.56 15.20 -9.84
N PRO A 357 38.60 14.43 -9.48
CA PRO A 357 38.94 14.16 -8.09
C PRO A 357 39.25 15.43 -7.29
N ILE A 358 39.80 16.49 -7.92
CA ILE A 358 40.07 17.76 -7.23
C ILE A 358 38.77 18.41 -6.77
N LEU A 359 37.71 18.33 -7.58
CA LEU A 359 36.39 18.85 -7.25
C LEU A 359 35.71 17.96 -6.20
N LEU A 360 35.76 16.64 -6.40
CA LEU A 360 35.08 15.67 -5.54
C LEU A 360 35.56 15.74 -4.09
N ASP A 361 36.85 15.98 -3.86
CA ASP A 361 37.44 16.17 -2.52
C ASP A 361 36.87 17.39 -1.77
N GLN A 362 36.21 18.31 -2.47
CA GLN A 362 35.64 19.55 -1.93
C GLN A 362 34.22 19.83 -2.43
N ILE A 363 33.44 18.77 -2.71
CA ILE A 363 32.10 18.89 -3.29
C ILE A 363 31.17 19.78 -2.45
N ASP A 364 31.22 19.70 -1.11
CA ASP A 364 30.36 20.52 -0.25
C ASP A 364 30.64 22.01 -0.43
N LEU A 365 31.92 22.39 -0.48
CA LEU A 365 32.32 23.78 -0.74
C LEU A 365 31.80 24.26 -2.09
N VAL A 366 31.80 23.39 -3.10
CA VAL A 366 31.28 23.72 -4.44
C VAL A 366 29.77 23.91 -4.41
N LEU A 367 29.02 23.00 -3.78
CA LEU A 367 27.56 23.11 -3.64
C LEU A 367 27.15 24.36 -2.84
N ASP A 368 27.85 24.67 -1.75
CA ASP A 368 27.62 25.89 -0.97
C ASP A 368 27.84 27.15 -1.82
N ARG A 369 28.92 27.19 -2.60
CA ARG A 369 29.18 28.31 -3.52
C ARG A 369 28.11 28.41 -4.60
N ILE A 370 27.61 27.30 -5.13
CA ILE A 370 26.50 27.30 -6.09
C ILE A 370 25.26 27.89 -5.44
N LYS A 371 24.92 27.48 -4.20
CA LYS A 371 23.78 28.02 -3.45
C LYS A 371 23.92 29.53 -3.20
N MET A 372 25.13 30.00 -2.88
CA MET A 372 25.43 31.44 -2.75
C MET A 372 25.24 32.19 -4.07
N TYR A 373 25.67 31.62 -5.19
CA TYR A 373 25.52 32.23 -6.51
C TYR A 373 24.05 32.33 -6.93
N VAL A 374 23.26 31.28 -6.71
CA VAL A 374 21.81 31.31 -6.96
C VAL A 374 21.16 32.40 -6.10
N ASN A 375 21.49 32.47 -4.80
CA ASN A 375 21.03 33.54 -3.91
C ASN A 375 21.43 34.94 -4.38
N PHE A 376 22.63 35.10 -4.95
CA PHE A 376 23.08 36.37 -5.50
C PHE A 376 22.24 36.79 -6.71
N GLN A 377 21.99 35.88 -7.65
CA GLN A 377 21.23 36.17 -8.87
C GLN A 377 19.73 36.34 -8.62
N HIS A 378 19.17 35.69 -7.59
CA HIS A 378 17.75 35.72 -7.22
C HIS A 378 17.52 36.49 -5.92
N HIS A 379 18.25 37.59 -5.73
CA HIS A 379 18.26 38.29 -4.43
C HIS A 379 16.94 38.94 -4.05
N GLU A 380 16.10 39.30 -5.03
CA GLU A 380 14.80 39.92 -4.84
C GLU A 380 13.74 38.94 -4.29
N THR A 381 13.98 37.62 -4.38
CA THR A 381 13.01 36.57 -4.04
C THR A 381 13.52 35.55 -3.02
N ARG A 382 14.66 35.79 -2.38
CA ARG A 382 15.43 34.82 -1.56
C ARG A 382 14.60 34.01 -0.56
N ASP A 383 13.58 34.61 0.04
CA ASP A 383 12.79 33.98 1.10
C ASP A 383 11.58 33.19 0.58
N THR A 384 11.44 33.06 -0.74
CA THR A 384 10.28 32.41 -1.37
C THR A 384 10.61 31.07 -2.01
N TRP A 385 11.86 30.65 -2.03
CA TRP A 385 12.30 29.42 -2.70
C TRP A 385 13.39 28.69 -1.93
N GLU A 386 13.51 27.40 -2.21
CA GLU A 386 14.61 26.56 -1.71
C GLU A 386 15.28 25.84 -2.89
N ILE A 387 16.59 25.62 -2.77
CA ILE A 387 17.36 24.80 -3.71
C ILE A 387 18.36 23.94 -2.97
N ASP A 388 18.47 22.70 -3.40
CA ASP A 388 19.45 21.77 -2.84
C ASP A 388 19.76 20.62 -3.79
N TRP A 389 20.57 19.66 -3.33
CA TRP A 389 21.09 18.58 -4.16
C TRP A 389 20.92 17.19 -3.55
N HIS A 390 20.55 16.25 -4.42
CA HIS A 390 20.74 14.82 -4.20
C HIS A 390 22.11 14.42 -4.75
N VAL A 391 22.95 13.81 -3.90
CA VAL A 391 24.32 13.43 -4.25
C VAL A 391 24.47 11.90 -4.16
N TYR A 392 24.50 11.24 -5.31
CA TYR A 392 24.66 9.79 -5.41
C TYR A 392 26.11 9.42 -5.73
N GLY A 393 26.60 8.31 -5.20
CA GLY A 393 27.99 7.86 -5.41
C GLY A 393 29.01 8.55 -4.49
N ARG A 394 28.55 9.41 -3.58
CA ARG A 394 29.42 10.08 -2.60
C ARG A 394 30.23 9.07 -1.79
N ASN A 395 31.51 9.37 -1.56
CA ASN A 395 32.47 8.54 -0.82
C ASN A 395 32.68 7.13 -1.41
N THR A 396 32.22 6.86 -2.63
CA THR A 396 32.57 5.61 -3.32
C THR A 396 34.01 5.67 -3.80
N ILE A 397 34.67 4.51 -3.86
CA ILE A 397 36.03 4.37 -4.36
C ILE A 397 35.98 3.42 -5.54
N GLU A 398 36.57 3.84 -6.67
CA GLU A 398 36.71 2.97 -7.83
C GLU A 398 37.75 1.87 -7.51
N LYS A 399 37.30 0.61 -7.44
CA LYS A 399 38.14 -0.52 -6.98
C LYS A 399 39.41 -0.73 -7.81
N THR A 400 39.37 -0.38 -9.09
CA THR A 400 40.47 -0.53 -10.05
C THR A 400 41.57 0.51 -9.87
N THR A 401 41.19 1.76 -9.54
CA THR A 401 42.11 2.89 -9.51
C THR A 401 42.40 3.40 -8.10
N GLY A 402 41.57 3.05 -7.12
CA GLY A 402 41.64 3.57 -5.75
C GLY A 402 41.25 5.04 -5.62
N LYS A 403 40.74 5.67 -6.69
CA LYS A 403 40.32 7.07 -6.72
C LYS A 403 38.87 7.23 -6.26
N PRO A 404 38.45 8.45 -5.87
CA PRO A 404 37.03 8.75 -5.68
C PRO A 404 36.23 8.35 -6.92
N GLY A 405 35.12 7.64 -6.69
CA GLY A 405 34.18 7.27 -7.74
C GLY A 405 33.43 8.48 -8.27
N GLU A 406 32.81 8.32 -9.45
CA GLU A 406 31.93 9.34 -10.02
C GLU A 406 30.75 9.62 -9.10
N ILE A 407 30.37 10.89 -8.98
CA ILE A 407 29.12 11.26 -8.32
C ILE A 407 28.09 11.68 -9.36
N PHE A 408 26.84 11.26 -9.15
CA PHE A 408 25.70 11.74 -9.89
C PHE A 408 24.92 12.75 -9.04
N LEU A 409 24.68 13.93 -9.60
CA LEU A 409 24.08 15.06 -8.92
C LEU A 409 22.72 15.36 -9.54
N ILE A 410 21.71 15.55 -8.69
CA ILE A 410 20.43 16.13 -9.07
C ILE A 410 20.24 17.40 -8.24
N GLY A 411 20.24 18.56 -8.89
CA GLY A 411 19.87 19.81 -8.22
C GLY A 411 18.39 20.08 -8.41
N GLU A 412 17.67 20.22 -7.31
CA GLU A 412 16.22 20.38 -7.24
C GLU A 412 15.88 21.72 -6.57
N ALA A 413 14.98 22.48 -7.17
CA ALA A 413 14.47 23.72 -6.60
C ALA A 413 12.94 23.65 -6.43
N ILE A 414 12.44 24.31 -5.39
CA ILE A 414 11.02 24.58 -5.17
C ILE A 414 10.79 26.08 -5.03
N ALA A 415 9.75 26.60 -5.68
CA ALA A 415 9.40 28.02 -5.68
C ALA A 415 7.87 28.23 -5.84
N PRO A 416 7.33 29.45 -5.65
CA PRO A 416 5.89 29.71 -5.74
C PRO A 416 5.35 29.63 -7.18
N THR A 417 6.22 29.71 -8.19
CA THR A 417 5.85 29.57 -9.62
C THR A 417 6.81 28.65 -10.36
N GLN A 418 6.33 28.02 -11.44
CA GLN A 418 7.15 27.14 -12.27
C GLN A 418 8.27 27.91 -12.97
N GLU A 419 8.01 29.16 -13.37
CA GLU A 419 8.99 30.04 -14.01
C GLU A 419 10.16 30.32 -13.08
N LEU A 420 9.89 30.62 -11.81
CA LEU A 420 10.95 30.86 -10.83
C LEU A 420 11.72 29.57 -10.54
N ALA A 421 11.05 28.43 -10.34
CA ALA A 421 11.70 27.14 -10.13
C ALA A 421 12.66 26.79 -11.30
N ASN A 422 12.20 26.98 -12.54
CA ASN A 422 13.03 26.78 -13.74
C ASN A 422 14.25 27.71 -13.77
N SER A 423 14.06 28.98 -13.40
CA SER A 423 15.13 29.99 -13.38
C SER A 423 16.21 29.67 -12.34
N LEU A 424 15.79 29.17 -11.17
CA LEU A 424 16.70 28.73 -10.11
C LEU A 424 17.58 27.57 -10.55
N VAL A 425 17.00 26.51 -11.14
CA VAL A 425 17.79 25.36 -11.60
C VAL A 425 18.66 25.68 -12.80
N ALA A 426 18.22 26.56 -13.71
CA ALA A 426 19.05 27.06 -14.81
C ALA A 426 20.29 27.80 -14.27
N THR A 427 20.09 28.64 -13.24
CA THR A 427 21.17 29.38 -12.58
C THR A 427 22.14 28.44 -11.86
N ALA A 428 21.61 27.47 -11.12
CA ALA A 428 22.39 26.47 -10.39
C ALA A 428 23.20 25.56 -11.33
N ARG A 429 22.62 25.17 -12.47
CA ARG A 429 23.31 24.42 -13.51
C ARG A 429 24.47 25.23 -14.10
N VAL A 430 24.26 26.50 -14.44
CA VAL A 430 25.34 27.38 -14.93
C VAL A 430 26.47 27.46 -13.90
N ALA A 431 26.14 27.65 -12.62
CA ALA A 431 27.15 27.64 -11.56
C ALA A 431 27.85 26.28 -11.41
N SER A 432 27.14 25.16 -11.57
CA SER A 432 27.74 23.82 -11.54
C SER A 432 28.81 23.63 -12.63
N VAL A 433 28.66 24.28 -13.77
CA VAL A 433 29.65 24.19 -14.86
C VAL A 433 30.84 25.13 -14.64
N HIS A 434 30.62 26.30 -14.02
CA HIS A 434 31.55 27.43 -14.11
C HIS A 434 32.12 27.94 -12.77
N ILE A 435 31.61 27.50 -11.63
CA ILE A 435 32.03 28.07 -10.34
C ILE A 435 33.49 27.69 -10.03
N PRO A 436 34.34 28.65 -9.61
CA PRO A 436 35.73 28.35 -9.32
C PRO A 436 35.88 27.58 -8.01
N TYR A 437 36.85 26.68 -7.95
CA TYR A 437 37.27 25.98 -6.74
C TYR A 437 38.81 25.92 -6.65
N PRO A 438 39.37 25.87 -5.43
CA PRO A 438 40.82 25.72 -5.23
C PRO A 438 41.41 24.58 -6.06
N GLY A 439 42.47 24.89 -6.84
CA GLY A 439 43.17 23.89 -7.65
C GLY A 439 42.47 23.50 -8.96
N MET A 440 41.40 24.17 -9.35
CA MET A 440 40.66 23.90 -10.60
C MET A 440 41.58 23.86 -11.83
N LYS A 441 41.52 22.74 -12.56
CA LYS A 441 42.21 22.56 -13.85
C LYS A 441 41.25 22.59 -15.03
N ALA A 442 40.07 22.00 -14.87
CA ALA A 442 39.01 22.04 -15.86
C ALA A 442 38.27 23.39 -15.79
N THR A 443 38.84 24.44 -16.39
CA THR A 443 38.30 25.81 -16.34
C THR A 443 36.96 25.97 -17.08
N ALA A 444 36.56 24.98 -17.87
CA ALA A 444 35.22 24.82 -18.44
C ALA A 444 34.90 23.32 -18.57
N GLY A 445 33.67 22.93 -18.25
CA GLY A 445 33.17 21.57 -18.54
C GLY A 445 33.54 20.49 -17.50
N ALA A 446 33.67 20.84 -16.22
CA ALA A 446 33.87 19.84 -15.16
C ALA A 446 32.58 19.03 -14.85
N PHE A 447 31.41 19.60 -15.14
CA PHE A 447 30.11 18.97 -14.94
C PHE A 447 29.61 18.37 -16.27
N ALA A 448 29.40 17.06 -16.32
CA ALA A 448 28.79 16.38 -17.46
C ALA A 448 27.27 16.35 -17.27
N TYR A 449 26.50 17.00 -18.15
CA TYR A 449 25.05 17.18 -17.98
C TYR A 449 24.31 17.14 -19.31
N GLY A 450 22.98 17.19 -19.26
CA GLY A 450 22.14 17.21 -20.47
C GLY A 450 21.68 15.82 -20.90
N LEU A 451 21.35 14.93 -19.95
CA LEU A 451 20.80 13.61 -20.25
C LEU A 451 19.57 13.75 -21.16
N GLY A 452 19.60 13.07 -22.31
CA GLY A 452 18.52 13.17 -23.31
C GLY A 452 18.37 14.56 -23.95
N GLY A 453 19.40 15.42 -23.90
CA GLY A 453 19.36 16.78 -24.41
C GLY A 453 18.54 17.75 -23.55
N LYS A 454 18.15 17.35 -22.33
CA LYS A 454 17.40 18.18 -21.39
C LYS A 454 18.35 18.79 -20.36
N MET A 455 18.42 20.12 -20.36
CA MET A 455 19.27 20.87 -19.44
C MET A 455 18.55 21.18 -18.12
N GLU A 456 17.28 21.57 -18.20
CA GLU A 456 16.37 21.77 -17.08
C GLU A 456 15.09 20.96 -17.33
N ILE A 457 14.54 20.38 -16.27
CA ILE A 457 13.35 19.55 -16.29
C ILE A 457 12.32 20.17 -15.33
N PRO A 458 11.27 20.83 -15.84
CA PRO A 458 10.11 21.22 -15.04
C PRO A 458 9.43 19.97 -14.49
N LEU A 459 9.17 19.94 -13.20
CA LEU A 459 8.49 18.82 -12.53
C LEU A 459 7.02 19.14 -12.21
N GLY A 460 6.60 20.41 -12.32
CA GLY A 460 5.23 20.82 -12.03
C GLY A 460 4.98 21.07 -10.54
N PRO A 461 3.71 21.09 -10.11
CA PRO A 461 3.32 21.25 -8.72
C PRO A 461 3.99 20.25 -7.77
N CYS A 462 4.49 20.72 -6.63
CA CYS A 462 4.98 19.88 -5.53
C CYS A 462 3.83 19.54 -4.60
N ALA A 463 3.35 18.30 -4.63
CA ALA A 463 2.39 17.82 -3.65
C ALA A 463 3.07 17.45 -2.33
N GLU A 464 2.42 17.71 -1.20
CA GLU A 464 2.87 17.31 0.14
C GLU A 464 1.66 16.88 0.99
N PHE A 465 1.79 15.77 1.74
CA PHE A 465 0.77 15.40 2.72
C PHE A 465 0.69 16.46 3.81
N CYS A 466 -0.49 17.03 4.02
CA CYS A 466 -0.75 18.04 5.05
C CYS A 466 -1.74 17.55 6.12
N ILE A 467 -2.49 16.48 5.84
CA ILE A 467 -3.41 15.85 6.79
C ILE A 467 -3.13 14.35 6.80
N TYR A 468 -2.76 13.83 7.97
CA TYR A 468 -2.65 12.39 8.24
C TYR A 468 -3.04 12.14 9.71
N HIS A 469 -4.31 12.41 10.03
CA HIS A 469 -4.79 12.60 11.41
C HIS A 469 -5.94 11.64 11.72
N LEU A 470 -6.11 11.29 13.00
CA LEU A 470 -7.28 10.59 13.51
C LEU A 470 -8.30 11.60 14.03
N VAL A 471 -9.59 11.29 13.84
CA VAL A 471 -10.71 12.08 14.36
C VAL A 471 -11.63 11.19 15.18
N ASP A 472 -11.95 11.66 16.38
CA ASP A 472 -12.94 11.04 17.25
C ASP A 472 -14.36 11.28 16.71
N LEU A 473 -15.07 10.18 16.50
CA LEU A 473 -16.45 10.17 16.06
C LEU A 473 -17.41 10.06 17.23
N GLU A 474 -18.53 10.75 17.09
CA GLU A 474 -19.75 10.53 17.87
C GLU A 474 -20.45 9.26 17.38
N GLU A 475 -21.25 8.65 18.25
CA GLU A 475 -21.98 7.43 17.90
C GLU A 475 -22.91 7.66 16.70
N GLY A 476 -22.77 6.81 15.68
CA GLY A 476 -23.55 6.86 14.45
C GLY A 476 -22.86 7.63 13.31
N GLU A 477 -21.85 8.45 13.58
CA GLU A 477 -21.10 9.14 12.52
C GLU A 477 -20.32 8.15 11.64
N GLU A 478 -19.95 6.97 12.17
CA GLU A 478 -19.25 5.93 11.41
C GLU A 478 -20.11 5.29 10.30
N ARG A 479 -21.39 5.65 10.20
CA ARG A 479 -22.41 5.00 9.35
C ARG A 479 -22.71 5.80 8.08
N LEU A 480 -23.50 5.20 7.18
CA LEU A 480 -24.13 5.97 6.10
C LEU A 480 -25.24 6.88 6.65
N ALA A 481 -25.37 8.08 6.10
CA ALA A 481 -26.51 8.96 6.30
C ALA A 481 -27.72 8.39 5.52
N LEU A 482 -28.61 7.68 6.20
CA LEU A 482 -29.86 7.18 5.62
C LEU A 482 -31.06 7.74 6.39
N GLU A 483 -31.93 8.46 5.69
CA GLU A 483 -33.15 9.08 6.27
C GLU A 483 -34.14 8.05 6.82
N SER A 484 -34.03 6.78 6.40
CA SER A 484 -34.99 5.72 6.67
C SER A 484 -34.75 4.94 7.98
N SER A 485 -33.66 5.21 8.72
CA SER A 485 -33.37 4.54 9.99
C SER A 485 -32.80 5.51 11.04
N PRO A 486 -33.30 5.49 12.30
CA PRO A 486 -32.77 6.30 13.39
C PRO A 486 -31.28 6.04 13.68
N GLU A 487 -30.81 4.81 13.45
CA GLU A 487 -29.41 4.41 13.71
C GLU A 487 -28.41 4.99 12.71
N THR A 488 -28.89 5.46 11.56
CA THR A 488 -28.08 5.99 10.44
C THR A 488 -28.37 7.47 10.19
N ALA A 489 -29.17 8.11 11.04
CA ALA A 489 -29.58 9.50 10.86
C ALA A 489 -28.41 10.49 11.04
N ASN A 490 -27.38 10.11 11.80
CA ASN A 490 -26.18 10.92 12.05
C ASN A 490 -24.96 10.51 11.19
N GLY A 491 -25.16 9.66 10.17
CA GLY A 491 -24.06 9.12 9.38
C GLY A 491 -23.23 10.21 8.69
N LEU A 492 -21.91 10.07 8.71
CA LEU A 492 -20.98 11.00 8.04
C LEU A 492 -20.89 10.74 6.53
N TYR A 493 -21.09 9.48 6.14
CA TYR A 493 -20.88 9.02 4.77
C TYR A 493 -22.16 9.06 3.95
N ARG A 494 -22.05 9.27 2.64
CA ARG A 494 -23.19 9.35 1.73
C ARG A 494 -23.09 8.27 0.67
N GLN A 495 -24.24 7.85 0.16
CA GLN A 495 -24.33 6.95 -0.99
C GLN A 495 -25.17 7.55 -2.11
N GLU A 496 -24.90 7.12 -3.33
CA GLU A 496 -25.76 7.30 -4.50
C GLU A 496 -26.00 5.95 -5.17
N THR A 497 -27.20 5.71 -5.70
CA THR A 497 -27.56 4.45 -6.36
C THR A 497 -27.92 4.71 -7.82
N TYR A 498 -27.38 3.88 -8.71
CA TYR A 498 -27.56 3.97 -10.15
C TYR A 498 -28.06 2.64 -10.71
N THR A 499 -28.85 2.71 -11.78
CA THR A 499 -29.18 1.57 -12.63
C THR A 499 -28.56 1.83 -14.00
N ILE A 500 -27.50 1.10 -14.33
CA ILE A 500 -26.64 1.37 -15.49
C ILE A 500 -26.86 0.31 -16.57
N GLY A 501 -27.05 0.77 -17.81
CA GLY A 501 -27.25 -0.09 -18.99
C GLY A 501 -28.71 -0.17 -19.46
N ARG A 502 -28.91 -0.81 -20.62
CA ARG A 502 -30.21 -0.83 -21.33
C ARG A 502 -31.14 -1.97 -20.88
N GLY A 503 -30.61 -3.01 -20.26
CA GLY A 503 -31.36 -4.20 -19.86
C GLY A 503 -32.06 -4.91 -21.02
N ALA A 504 -31.54 -4.79 -22.24
CA ALA A 504 -32.15 -5.40 -23.40
C ALA A 504 -32.11 -6.94 -23.27
N PRO A 505 -33.11 -7.66 -23.82
CA PRO A 505 -33.03 -9.11 -23.92
C PRO A 505 -31.71 -9.49 -24.61
N PRO A 506 -31.02 -10.55 -24.18
CA PRO A 506 -29.82 -11.00 -24.87
C PRO A 506 -30.17 -11.24 -26.34
N THR A 507 -29.49 -10.51 -27.23
CA THR A 507 -29.66 -10.69 -28.68
C THR A 507 -29.32 -12.16 -28.99
N PRO A 508 -30.20 -12.93 -29.65
CA PRO A 508 -29.84 -14.28 -30.08
C PRO A 508 -28.55 -14.21 -30.90
N PRO A 509 -27.62 -15.15 -30.74
CA PRO A 509 -26.44 -15.18 -31.60
C PRO A 509 -26.92 -15.21 -33.06
N LEU A 510 -26.40 -14.28 -33.88
CA LEU A 510 -26.69 -14.26 -35.31
C LEU A 510 -26.31 -15.64 -35.89
N PRO A 511 -27.22 -16.32 -36.63
CA PRO A 511 -26.83 -17.51 -37.35
C PRO A 511 -25.91 -17.08 -38.50
N ASN A 512 -24.70 -17.65 -38.52
CA ASN A 512 -23.59 -17.41 -39.46
C ASN A 512 -22.71 -16.17 -39.17
N GLU A 513 -21.84 -16.30 -38.18
CA GLU A 513 -20.42 -16.22 -38.53
C GLU A 513 -19.89 -17.65 -38.52
N GLN A 514 -19.80 -18.24 -39.72
CA GLN A 514 -18.87 -19.33 -39.93
C GLN A 514 -17.53 -18.81 -39.44
N THR A 515 -17.02 -19.43 -38.38
CA THR A 515 -15.63 -19.32 -37.97
C THR A 515 -14.77 -19.63 -39.19
N SER A 516 -14.37 -18.58 -39.91
CA SER A 516 -13.17 -18.65 -40.71
C SER A 516 -12.08 -18.99 -39.70
N SER A 517 -11.50 -20.17 -39.88
CA SER A 517 -10.26 -20.57 -39.23
C SER A 517 -9.18 -19.57 -39.66
N GLU A 518 -9.16 -18.40 -39.04
CA GLU A 518 -7.94 -17.60 -38.96
C GLU A 518 -6.98 -18.46 -38.16
N SER A 519 -6.01 -19.02 -38.87
CA SER A 519 -4.81 -19.60 -38.30
C SER A 519 -4.33 -18.66 -37.19
N SER A 520 -4.39 -19.13 -35.96
CA SER A 520 -3.69 -18.47 -34.85
C SER A 520 -2.29 -18.14 -35.35
N PRO A 521 -1.79 -16.90 -35.20
CA PRO A 521 -0.36 -16.69 -35.38
C PRO A 521 0.29 -17.71 -34.47
N VAL A 522 1.17 -18.54 -35.03
CA VAL A 522 2.02 -19.44 -34.27
C VAL A 522 2.72 -18.53 -33.27
N VAL A 523 2.22 -18.54 -32.04
CA VAL A 523 2.89 -17.93 -30.90
C VAL A 523 4.17 -18.74 -30.82
N LYS A 524 5.25 -18.20 -31.39
CA LYS A 524 6.59 -18.65 -31.04
C LYS A 524 6.58 -18.68 -29.52
N PRO A 525 6.95 -19.80 -28.88
CA PRO A 525 6.96 -19.86 -27.43
C PRO A 525 7.71 -18.63 -26.95
N GLY A 526 6.98 -17.68 -26.38
CA GLY A 526 7.59 -16.55 -25.70
C GLY A 526 8.52 -17.21 -24.72
N LYS A 527 9.80 -16.79 -24.72
CA LYS A 527 10.76 -17.30 -23.75
C LYS A 527 10.04 -17.33 -22.41
N ILE A 528 9.83 -18.53 -21.88
CA ILE A 528 9.45 -18.69 -20.49
C ILE A 528 10.58 -17.98 -19.78
N PHE A 529 10.35 -16.75 -19.35
CA PHE A 529 11.17 -16.17 -18.32
C PHE A 529 10.81 -17.01 -17.10
N SER A 530 11.50 -18.14 -16.95
CA SER A 530 11.68 -18.73 -15.64
C SER A 530 12.37 -17.62 -14.87
N ILE A 531 11.59 -16.99 -13.99
CA ILE A 531 12.16 -16.35 -12.82
C ILE A 531 13.07 -17.44 -12.25
N PRO A 532 14.37 -17.18 -12.05
CA PRO A 532 15.25 -18.16 -11.45
C PRO A 532 14.53 -18.74 -10.23
N HIS A 533 14.43 -20.06 -10.15
CA HIS A 533 14.21 -20.64 -8.84
C HIS A 533 15.33 -20.07 -7.97
N ASP A 534 14.99 -19.56 -6.79
CA ASP A 534 15.96 -19.37 -5.71
C ASP A 534 16.51 -20.76 -5.40
N ASP A 535 17.45 -21.24 -6.22
CA ASP A 535 18.35 -22.31 -5.89
C ASP A 535 19.22 -21.73 -4.77
N GLN A 536 18.68 -21.78 -3.55
CA GLN A 536 19.40 -21.42 -2.35
C GLN A 536 20.65 -22.31 -2.33
N PRO A 537 21.86 -21.72 -2.33
CA PRO A 537 23.09 -22.50 -2.24
C PRO A 537 22.99 -23.41 -1.01
N ASP A 538 23.59 -24.61 -1.09
CA ASP A 538 23.67 -25.49 0.07
C ASP A 538 24.23 -24.69 1.26
N PRO A 539 23.45 -24.48 2.35
CA PRO A 539 23.87 -23.66 3.48
C PRO A 539 25.18 -24.13 4.12
N SER A 540 25.52 -25.41 3.95
CA SER A 540 26.77 -26.00 4.44
C SER A 540 28.02 -25.55 3.65
N THR A 541 27.83 -24.97 2.46
CA THR A 541 28.91 -24.52 1.57
C THR A 541 29.17 -23.02 1.61
N LEU A 542 28.24 -22.24 2.16
CA LEU A 542 28.37 -20.79 2.31
C LEU A 542 29.29 -20.44 3.50
N PRO A 543 29.97 -19.28 3.54
CA PRO A 543 30.69 -18.82 4.73
C PRO A 543 29.73 -18.52 5.89
N VAL A 544 30.22 -18.51 7.14
CA VAL A 544 29.34 -18.22 8.30
C VAL A 544 28.91 -16.76 8.19
N PRO A 545 27.60 -16.46 8.27
CA PRO A 545 27.15 -15.09 8.16
C PRO A 545 27.70 -14.27 9.32
N ARG A 546 28.23 -13.08 9.00
CA ARG A 546 28.78 -12.13 9.98
C ARG A 546 27.97 -10.85 10.12
N THR A 547 26.98 -10.66 9.25
CA THR A 547 26.02 -9.56 9.30
C THR A 547 24.60 -10.09 9.37
N LEU A 548 23.69 -9.27 9.88
CA LEU A 548 22.26 -9.59 9.92
C LEU A 548 21.70 -9.84 8.52
N GLY A 549 22.09 -9.06 7.52
CA GLY A 549 21.68 -9.25 6.14
C GLY A 549 22.16 -10.56 5.52
N ALA A 550 23.32 -11.08 5.93
CA ALA A 550 23.82 -12.38 5.48
C ALA A 550 23.12 -13.57 6.15
N LEU A 551 22.56 -13.38 7.35
CA LEU A 551 21.84 -14.41 8.10
C LEU A 551 20.33 -14.45 7.78
N ALA A 552 19.72 -13.29 7.53
CA ALA A 552 18.29 -13.16 7.27
C ALA A 552 17.92 -13.68 5.87
N SER A 553 16.76 -14.34 5.77
CA SER A 553 16.18 -14.74 4.48
C SER A 553 15.48 -13.58 3.79
N VAL A 554 14.99 -12.61 4.55
CA VAL A 554 14.40 -11.37 4.05
C VAL A 554 14.87 -10.20 4.91
N VAL A 555 15.36 -9.16 4.27
CA VAL A 555 15.55 -7.83 4.86
C VAL A 555 14.80 -6.84 3.99
N ARG A 556 13.84 -6.11 4.57
CA ARG A 556 13.07 -5.12 3.83
C ARG A 556 12.81 -3.88 4.66
N SER A 557 12.69 -2.75 3.96
CA SER A 557 12.10 -1.53 4.48
C SER A 557 10.91 -1.12 3.62
N LYS A 558 9.91 -0.51 4.26
CA LYS A 558 8.70 -0.02 3.61
C LYS A 558 8.08 1.12 4.41
N ASN A 559 7.06 1.79 3.87
CA ASN A 559 6.25 2.73 4.63
C ASN A 559 5.26 1.95 5.54
N SER A 560 5.03 2.42 6.77
CA SER A 560 3.83 2.07 7.56
C SER A 560 2.80 3.19 7.61
N GLY A 561 3.16 4.34 7.04
CA GLY A 561 2.38 5.55 6.81
C GLY A 561 3.30 6.60 6.17
N PRO A 562 2.80 7.78 5.75
CA PRO A 562 3.64 8.81 5.14
C PRO A 562 4.81 9.25 6.02
N PHE A 563 4.60 9.28 7.34
CA PHE A 563 5.57 9.76 8.34
C PHE A 563 6.36 8.65 9.02
N GLU A 564 6.18 7.39 8.65
CA GLU A 564 6.80 6.24 9.31
C GLU A 564 7.46 5.29 8.30
N LEU A 565 8.66 4.84 8.65
CA LEU A 565 9.39 3.77 7.97
C LEU A 565 9.40 2.53 8.85
N THR A 566 9.13 1.38 8.24
CA THR A 566 9.12 0.10 8.92
C THR A 566 10.09 -0.87 8.29
N PHE A 567 10.68 -1.72 9.12
CA PHE A 567 11.71 -2.70 8.76
C PHE A 567 11.25 -4.07 9.19
N ASP A 568 11.38 -5.06 8.29
CA ASP A 568 11.11 -6.45 8.62
C ASP A 568 12.33 -7.31 8.29
N ILE A 569 12.74 -8.10 9.27
CA ILE A 569 13.81 -9.07 9.18
C ILE A 569 13.20 -10.45 9.42
N MET A 570 13.34 -11.36 8.46
CA MET A 570 12.78 -12.71 8.55
C MET A 570 13.88 -13.75 8.45
N PHE A 571 13.65 -14.90 9.07
CA PHE A 571 14.60 -16.01 9.11
C PHE A 571 13.98 -17.26 8.47
N GLN A 572 14.83 -18.12 7.93
CA GLN A 572 14.39 -19.31 7.22
C GLN A 572 13.95 -20.42 8.18
N THR A 573 14.60 -20.51 9.34
CA THR A 573 14.39 -21.58 10.31
C THR A 573 14.13 -21.04 11.72
N ASP A 574 13.35 -21.80 12.50
CA ASP A 574 13.12 -21.52 13.93
C ASP A 574 14.44 -21.37 14.69
N ARG A 575 15.44 -22.21 14.36
CA ARG A 575 16.72 -22.23 15.04
C ARG A 575 17.47 -20.91 14.90
N GLU A 576 17.63 -20.41 13.67
CA GLU A 576 18.30 -19.13 13.40
C GLU A 576 17.54 -17.98 14.06
N TYR A 577 16.20 -18.00 13.93
CA TYR A 577 15.32 -17.02 14.55
C TYR A 577 15.52 -16.93 16.07
N TYR A 578 15.46 -18.06 16.78
CA TYR A 578 15.61 -18.07 18.25
C TYR A 578 17.03 -17.71 18.68
N MET A 579 18.07 -18.12 17.94
CA MET A 579 19.45 -17.70 18.21
C MET A 579 19.62 -16.17 18.11
N VAL A 580 19.03 -15.54 17.09
CA VAL A 580 19.05 -14.06 16.95
C VAL A 580 18.25 -13.39 18.06
N LYS A 581 17.08 -13.95 18.40
CA LYS A 581 16.21 -13.44 19.47
C LYS A 581 16.91 -13.49 20.83
N GLU A 582 17.57 -14.59 21.15
CA GLU A 582 18.32 -14.79 22.41
C GLU A 582 19.60 -13.95 22.47
N ALA A 583 20.23 -13.66 21.34
CA ALA A 583 21.41 -12.80 21.28
C ALA A 583 21.13 -11.35 21.72
N GLY A 584 19.87 -10.92 21.73
CA GLY A 584 19.43 -9.70 22.44
C GLY A 584 19.98 -8.38 21.89
N PHE A 585 20.46 -8.34 20.64
CA PHE A 585 21.10 -7.15 20.05
C PHE A 585 20.14 -6.30 19.19
N LEU A 586 18.95 -6.79 18.85
CA LEU A 586 17.93 -6.04 18.11
C LEU A 586 17.03 -5.24 19.07
N THR A 587 17.65 -4.32 19.84
CA THR A 587 16.99 -3.50 20.86
C THR A 587 16.63 -2.11 20.33
N LYS A 588 15.64 -1.43 20.95
CA LYS A 588 15.30 -0.05 20.60
C LYS A 588 16.52 0.89 20.64
N ALA A 589 17.37 0.75 21.65
CA ALA A 589 18.59 1.55 21.79
C ALA A 589 19.53 1.37 20.58
N ASN A 590 19.77 0.13 20.15
CA ASN A 590 20.64 -0.14 19.00
C ASN A 590 20.01 0.37 17.68
N ILE A 591 18.69 0.25 17.52
CA ILE A 591 17.99 0.81 16.35
C ILE A 591 18.07 2.34 16.35
N ALA A 592 17.87 2.97 17.50
CA ALA A 592 17.97 4.42 17.62
C ALA A 592 19.36 4.91 17.25
N GLN A 593 20.41 4.27 17.77
CA GLN A 593 21.78 4.58 17.40
C GLN A 593 22.05 4.38 15.90
N LEU A 594 21.58 3.27 15.32
CA LEU A 594 21.79 2.91 13.92
C LEU A 594 21.18 3.93 12.94
N TYR A 595 20.08 4.58 13.33
CA TYR A 595 19.34 5.54 12.51
C TYR A 595 19.45 6.99 13.01
N GLU A 596 20.38 7.29 13.92
CA GLU A 596 20.61 8.63 14.47
C GLU A 596 19.35 9.25 15.11
N LEU A 597 18.66 8.45 15.92
CA LEU A 597 17.44 8.81 16.66
C LEU A 597 17.66 8.73 18.17
N GLU A 598 16.78 9.37 18.92
CA GLU A 598 16.62 9.07 20.35
C GLU A 598 15.78 7.80 20.54
N GLU A 599 16.04 7.03 21.59
CA GLU A 599 15.34 5.74 21.83
C GLU A 599 13.81 5.89 21.92
N LYS A 600 13.33 6.99 22.49
CA LYS A 600 11.89 7.31 22.59
C LYS A 600 11.22 7.57 21.24
N GLU A 601 12.00 7.84 20.20
CA GLU A 601 11.52 8.10 18.84
C GLU A 601 11.29 6.80 18.06
N VAL A 602 11.84 5.68 18.53
CA VAL A 602 11.55 4.36 17.96
C VAL A 602 10.12 3.95 18.30
N VAL A 603 9.24 4.12 17.32
CA VAL A 603 7.79 3.88 17.40
C VAL A 603 7.50 2.46 17.90
N TRP A 604 8.14 1.46 17.28
CA TRP A 604 7.97 0.07 17.67
C TRP A 604 9.22 -0.74 17.36
N SER A 605 9.49 -1.78 18.16
CA SER A 605 10.52 -2.78 17.88
C SER A 605 10.20 -4.05 18.64
N GLY A 606 10.23 -5.20 17.97
CA GLY A 606 9.88 -6.47 18.59
C GLY A 606 9.93 -7.67 17.65
N PHE A 607 9.87 -8.84 18.26
CA PHE A 607 9.81 -10.13 17.57
C PHE A 607 8.35 -10.56 17.35
N PHE A 608 8.10 -11.22 16.22
CA PHE A 608 6.83 -11.83 15.86
C PHE A 608 7.05 -13.28 15.42
N ASP A 609 6.85 -14.18 16.38
CA ASP A 609 7.23 -15.60 16.32
C ASP A 609 6.50 -16.34 15.21
N GLN A 610 5.22 -16.01 14.96
CA GLN A 610 4.37 -16.63 13.95
C GLN A 610 4.96 -16.53 12.53
N ALA A 611 5.76 -15.49 12.27
CA ALA A 611 6.40 -15.25 10.98
C ALA A 611 7.92 -15.39 11.02
N LEU A 612 8.48 -15.91 12.12
CA LEU A 612 9.93 -15.99 12.34
C LEU A 612 10.63 -14.66 12.02
N ALA A 613 10.03 -13.57 12.53
CA ALA A 613 10.41 -12.23 12.13
C ALA A 613 10.73 -11.34 13.32
N TRP A 614 11.59 -10.35 13.07
CA TRP A 614 11.73 -9.16 13.88
C TRP A 614 11.33 -7.96 13.06
N LYS A 615 10.73 -6.95 13.71
CA LYS A 615 10.34 -5.72 13.05
C LYS A 615 10.70 -4.50 13.90
N ALA A 616 10.90 -3.38 13.24
CA ALA A 616 10.97 -2.07 13.87
C ALA A 616 10.30 -1.01 13.00
N THR A 617 9.83 0.05 13.65
CA THR A 617 9.24 1.21 12.98
C THR A 617 9.82 2.48 13.59
N ILE A 618 10.21 3.41 12.72
CA ILE A 618 10.85 4.68 13.07
C ILE A 618 10.17 5.84 12.33
N PRO A 619 10.29 7.09 12.81
CA PRO A 619 9.88 8.26 12.04
C PRO A 619 10.63 8.36 10.71
N ARG A 620 9.94 8.76 9.64
CA ARG A 620 10.58 9.18 8.39
C ARG A 620 11.26 10.52 8.63
N ARG A 621 12.59 10.55 8.49
CA ARG A 621 13.40 11.76 8.58
C ARG A 621 14.03 12.14 7.25
N VAL A 622 13.94 13.42 6.93
CA VAL A 622 14.69 14.07 5.87
C VAL A 622 15.40 15.26 6.51
N ARG A 623 16.74 15.28 6.42
CA ARG A 623 17.58 16.39 6.93
C ARG A 623 17.30 16.73 8.40
N GLY A 624 17.14 15.70 9.24
CA GLY A 624 16.90 15.85 10.67
C GLY A 624 15.50 16.28 11.08
N ARG A 625 14.56 16.38 10.13
CA ARG A 625 13.15 16.74 10.39
C ARG A 625 12.23 15.59 10.02
N ASN A 626 11.13 15.44 10.75
CA ASN A 626 10.06 14.54 10.33
C ASN A 626 9.41 15.14 9.08
N GLN A 627 9.32 14.36 8.01
CA GLN A 627 8.72 14.78 6.74
C GLN A 627 7.96 13.61 6.13
N PRO A 628 6.78 13.83 5.53
CA PRO A 628 6.07 12.76 4.84
C PRO A 628 6.81 12.31 3.58
N ASN A 629 6.48 11.12 3.08
CA ASN A 629 6.99 10.65 1.79
C ASN A 629 6.51 11.52 0.63
N GLY A 630 7.37 11.69 -0.39
CA GLY A 630 7.02 12.42 -1.62
C GLY A 630 7.14 13.95 -1.55
N GLY A 631 7.54 14.51 -0.40
CA GLY A 631 7.82 15.94 -0.26
C GLY A 631 9.13 16.39 -0.95
N PHE A 632 9.39 17.71 -0.93
CA PHE A 632 10.62 18.29 -1.46
C PHE A 632 11.87 17.68 -0.80
N MET A 633 12.88 17.34 -1.61
CA MET A 633 14.13 16.67 -1.21
C MET A 633 13.99 15.24 -0.65
N GLU A 634 12.80 14.63 -0.68
CA GLU A 634 12.64 13.20 -0.37
C GLU A 634 13.15 12.35 -1.56
N SER A 635 13.99 11.35 -1.28
CA SER A 635 14.72 10.60 -2.31
C SER A 635 14.29 9.13 -2.45
N ASP A 636 13.32 8.67 -1.66
CA ASP A 636 12.87 7.28 -1.58
C ASP A 636 11.43 7.20 -1.04
N VAL A 637 10.47 7.61 -1.89
CA VAL A 637 9.05 7.73 -1.53
C VAL A 637 8.45 6.42 -1.00
N HIS A 638 8.97 5.29 -1.46
CA HIS A 638 8.54 3.96 -1.03
C HIS A 638 9.27 3.44 0.21
N GLY A 639 10.34 4.11 0.65
CA GLY A 639 11.20 3.65 1.74
C GLY A 639 11.92 2.34 1.40
N SER A 640 12.27 2.12 0.14
CA SER A 640 12.74 0.83 -0.39
C SER A 640 14.17 0.48 -0.01
N GLN A 641 15.04 1.46 0.24
CA GLN A 641 16.47 1.23 0.52
C GLN A 641 16.89 1.65 1.94
N LYS A 642 15.91 1.92 2.81
CA LYS A 642 16.17 2.36 4.18
C LYS A 642 16.66 1.23 5.09
N TYR A 643 16.60 -0.03 4.65
CA TYR A 643 17.05 -1.20 5.41
C TYR A 643 18.57 -1.41 5.41
N MET A 644 19.34 -0.72 4.56
CA MET A 644 20.78 -0.99 4.39
C MET A 644 21.59 -0.97 5.71
N PRO A 645 21.38 -0.02 6.65
CA PRO A 645 22.07 -0.06 7.94
C PRO A 645 21.83 -1.36 8.72
N LEU A 646 20.62 -1.94 8.64
CA LEU A 646 20.31 -3.24 9.25
C LEU A 646 20.96 -4.39 8.48
N PHE A 647 21.01 -4.30 7.15
CA PHE A 647 21.66 -5.32 6.31
C PHE A 647 23.15 -5.50 6.67
N ASP A 648 23.85 -4.37 6.87
CA ASP A 648 25.28 -4.33 7.19
C ASP A 648 25.57 -4.47 8.70
N MET A 649 24.54 -4.57 9.54
CA MET A 649 24.69 -4.68 10.99
C MET A 649 25.47 -5.95 11.36
N ALA A 650 26.61 -5.78 12.03
CA ALA A 650 27.45 -6.89 12.46
C ALA A 650 26.74 -7.76 13.52
N LEU A 651 26.89 -9.08 13.40
CA LEU A 651 26.41 -10.01 14.42
C LEU A 651 27.34 -9.99 15.65
N PRO A 652 26.82 -10.14 16.87
CA PRO A 652 27.65 -10.33 18.05
C PRO A 652 28.57 -11.56 17.89
N GLU A 653 29.83 -11.47 18.31
CA GLU A 653 30.80 -12.58 18.21
C GLU A 653 30.30 -13.86 18.89
N SER A 654 29.52 -13.75 19.96
CA SER A 654 28.89 -14.90 20.61
C SER A 654 27.89 -15.63 19.71
N LEU A 655 27.13 -14.89 18.90
CA LEU A 655 26.19 -15.46 17.92
C LEU A 655 26.95 -16.08 16.74
N VAL A 656 28.01 -15.42 16.25
CA VAL A 656 28.88 -15.96 15.21
C VAL A 656 29.49 -17.29 15.64
N ALA A 657 30.02 -17.38 16.87
CA ALA A 657 30.58 -18.60 17.42
C ALA A 657 29.54 -19.72 17.55
N GLN A 658 28.29 -19.40 17.92
CA GLN A 658 27.21 -20.38 17.93
C GLN A 658 26.89 -20.91 16.53
N LEU A 659 26.82 -20.03 15.52
CA LEU A 659 26.59 -20.40 14.12
C LEU A 659 27.75 -21.23 13.54
N GLU A 660 28.99 -20.91 13.91
CA GLU A 660 30.18 -21.70 13.58
C GLU A 660 30.08 -23.13 14.14
N ALA A 661 29.62 -23.29 15.38
CA ALA A 661 29.46 -24.60 16.01
C ALA A 661 28.34 -25.47 15.40
N LEU A 662 27.49 -24.92 14.53
CA LEU A 662 26.43 -25.66 13.84
C LEU A 662 26.88 -26.34 12.55
N ARG A 663 28.06 -25.99 12.07
CA ARG A 663 28.67 -26.53 10.86
C ARG A 663 29.72 -27.56 11.21
#